data_AF-A0A2W6NEI9-F1
#
_entry.id   AF-A0A2W6NEI9-F1
#
_cell.length_a   1.000
_cell.length_b   1.000
_cell.length_c   1.000
_cell.angle_alpha   90.00
_cell.angle_beta   90.00
_cell.angle_gamma   90.00
#
_symmetry.space_group_name_H-M   'P 1'
#
loop_
_entity.id
_entity.type
_entity.pdbx_description
1 polymer ?
#
loop_
_entity_poly.entity_id
_entity_poly.type
_entity_poly.pdbx_seq_one_letter_code
_entity_poly.pdbx_strand_id
1 'polypeptide(L)'
;MVKIGKVSLLSIITALALEAQVTKIGYECLENKDVWDYNKNTHKKIEGKNYCGIKSNASISGATLIYDNPKIANEKQKLQIITPNTDAKMFVRGTHSGYSSNEEVRDIAYVPFVVSAWSQSGNVSNNKLMLKAGELSSVYFVSPSDAKEVQIPKKTQGEDNYNFLITAALTQKGNSTNNSLVLQKEAYVNMGVENTYNLDLNGAPYLVGGISFLGNSKNNSIVLEKDSRVDFHPSVYKVNQDDDRVYDERMTHIVGGIAYNGDVIGNQVGIRGSEFIVHGTLGSYSTSVITHIAGGYADVSDGKAHNALNNSLEIDGLDLNLKVDAKEFPQYYDALLFGEFFGGKTAQGKADNNKISLKSLNSYKKIKDGVKIQGLFEFYGGYSTKGSANYNSIDIDLREPFALSETYLGESGFSFYGAYASNGASFNSINIKNNLTNIDVIQNQDRAQKLRDKISIVGARTLAGDANSNVIDFRDSQSALPLYIFAVDKEYFEGSYHYAQNAKNNKITLNNVFSRETIKSGIEAMSVENNIIQYYNVEAQKSNTNKDRASGIFLYGLESAKNNYVDVSNYYSTSQVDIYSARGEVESYKNTFNFKNVKFASDAPKSGLYLIAGTGLSAYENTLSLVDVSLGEYNQKDGDEIYIAASAIPNAQSNLALSYKNTLFIGGEFDLQKDVSINAISGSVIRVPFWQSPTGVSLTSPSPSLAQLSEDNHLITEAKIEARVVNNFEHFSFIYKKKDKKSFITSLEFPINLSRNADFSLYVSKNTGKPKGKIALLESKEGFADMDGNTLNQAEVLAYIGEINKSTNKAEVGKISGFKKENFAKYKLSLSLSEDGKIIYGEAR
;
A
#
# COMPACT_ATOMS: atom_id res chain seq x y z
N MET A 1 -31.41 -34.77 67.67
CA MET A 1 -31.07 -33.33 67.60
C MET A 1 -30.08 -33.13 66.45
N VAL A 2 -30.56 -32.64 65.31
CA VAL A 2 -29.73 -32.24 64.16
C VAL A 2 -30.18 -30.81 63.81
N LYS A 3 -29.28 -29.84 63.96
CA LYS A 3 -29.54 -28.42 63.63
C LYS A 3 -29.27 -28.22 62.14
N ILE A 4 -30.35 -28.02 61.38
CA ILE A 4 -30.31 -27.52 60.00
C ILE A 4 -30.23 -25.99 60.07
N GLY A 5 -29.12 -25.43 59.60
CA GLY A 5 -28.91 -23.98 59.50
C GLY A 5 -29.68 -23.40 58.32
N LYS A 6 -30.48 -22.37 58.58
CA LYS A 6 -31.20 -21.57 57.58
C LYS A 6 -30.20 -20.89 56.64
N VAL A 7 -30.15 -21.33 55.39
CA VAL A 7 -29.65 -20.53 54.26
C VAL A 7 -30.67 -19.43 54.02
N SER A 8 -30.26 -18.16 54.08
CA SER A 8 -31.17 -17.04 53.83
C SER A 8 -31.47 -16.97 52.32
N LEU A 9 -32.75 -16.81 51.97
CA LEU A 9 -33.21 -16.59 50.59
C LEU A 9 -32.47 -15.41 49.91
N LEU A 10 -31.95 -14.47 50.71
CA LEU A 10 -31.17 -13.31 50.27
C LEU A 10 -29.80 -13.66 49.68
N SER A 11 -29.24 -14.83 50.05
CA SER A 11 -27.97 -15.33 49.51
C SER A 11 -28.11 -16.16 48.22
N ILE A 12 -29.34 -16.54 47.85
CA ILE A 12 -29.65 -17.20 46.58
C ILE A 12 -30.05 -16.17 45.50
N ILE A 13 -30.52 -14.98 45.89
CA ILE A 13 -30.86 -13.89 44.95
C ILE A 13 -29.60 -13.18 44.39
N THR A 14 -28.45 -13.28 45.06
CA THR A 14 -27.18 -12.66 44.61
C THR A 14 -26.43 -13.44 43.52
N ALA A 15 -26.97 -14.57 43.03
CA ALA A 15 -26.43 -15.34 41.92
C ALA A 15 -27.16 -15.13 40.59
N LEU A 16 -28.20 -14.28 40.56
CA LEU A 16 -28.85 -13.84 39.33
C LEU A 16 -28.07 -12.64 38.78
N ALA A 17 -27.65 -12.72 37.51
CA ALA A 17 -27.14 -11.55 36.79
C ALA A 17 -28.11 -10.39 37.02
N LEU A 18 -27.62 -9.18 37.36
CA LEU A 18 -28.48 -8.00 37.37
C LEU A 18 -29.04 -7.82 35.96
N GLU A 19 -30.31 -8.18 35.75
CA GLU A 19 -30.97 -8.16 34.45
C GLU A 19 -31.39 -6.73 34.06
N ALA A 20 -31.23 -6.42 32.77
CA ALA A 20 -31.78 -5.32 31.98
C ALA A 20 -32.24 -4.05 32.76
N GLN A 21 -31.28 -3.18 33.10
CA GLN A 21 -31.57 -1.84 33.64
C GLN A 21 -31.28 -0.76 32.60
N VAL A 22 -32.27 0.12 32.33
CA VAL A 22 -32.07 1.32 31.52
C VAL A 22 -31.84 2.51 32.45
N THR A 23 -30.65 3.08 32.40
CA THR A 23 -30.27 4.31 33.14
C THR A 23 -30.19 5.47 32.14
N LYS A 24 -30.72 6.65 32.51
CA LYS A 24 -30.64 7.86 31.70
C LYS A 24 -29.82 8.92 32.41
N ILE A 25 -28.86 9.52 31.71
CA ILE A 25 -28.22 10.77 32.10
C ILE A 25 -29.12 11.87 31.52
N GLY A 26 -29.78 12.62 32.41
CA GLY A 26 -30.73 13.66 32.04
C GLY A 26 -30.04 14.97 31.62
N TYR A 27 -30.84 16.03 31.55
CA TYR A 27 -30.35 17.38 31.24
C TYR A 27 -29.41 17.88 32.34
N GLU A 28 -28.24 18.37 31.93
CA GLU A 28 -27.24 18.98 32.80
C GLU A 28 -26.74 20.29 32.18
N CYS A 29 -26.69 21.33 33.02
CA CYS A 29 -26.22 22.65 32.64
C CYS A 29 -25.45 23.23 33.82
N LEU A 30 -24.22 23.65 33.57
CA LEU A 30 -23.44 24.41 34.54
C LEU A 30 -24.08 25.80 34.74
N GLU A 31 -23.98 26.33 35.95
CA GLU A 31 -24.33 27.70 36.26
C GLU A 31 -23.11 28.61 36.15
N ASN A 32 -23.31 29.91 35.94
CA ASN A 32 -22.18 30.85 35.80
C ASN A 32 -21.26 30.84 37.03
N LYS A 33 -21.84 30.68 38.22
CA LYS A 33 -21.11 30.57 39.49
C LYS A 33 -20.24 29.31 39.60
N ASP A 34 -20.50 28.30 38.79
CA ASP A 34 -19.74 27.03 38.78
C ASP A 34 -18.46 27.18 37.95
N VAL A 35 -18.48 28.06 36.94
CA VAL A 35 -17.35 28.29 36.02
C VAL A 35 -16.59 29.59 36.30
N TRP A 36 -17.18 30.50 37.08
CA TRP A 36 -16.64 31.84 37.33
C TRP A 36 -16.69 32.23 38.82
N ASP A 37 -15.58 32.79 39.32
CA ASP A 37 -15.51 33.47 40.61
C ASP A 37 -15.65 34.98 40.39
N TYR A 38 -16.87 35.50 40.62
CA TYR A 38 -17.18 36.92 40.48
C TYR A 38 -16.43 37.82 41.47
N ASN A 39 -16.03 37.29 42.64
CA ASN A 39 -15.32 38.09 43.64
C ASN A 39 -13.85 38.26 43.26
N LYS A 40 -13.24 37.20 42.70
CA LYS A 40 -11.84 37.21 42.26
C LYS A 40 -11.66 37.58 40.79
N ASN A 41 -12.75 37.72 40.04
CA ASN A 41 -12.77 37.97 38.61
C ASN A 41 -11.89 36.96 37.84
N THR A 42 -12.07 35.67 38.14
CA THR A 42 -11.25 34.58 37.56
C THR A 42 -12.06 33.30 37.33
N HIS A 43 -11.58 32.43 36.44
CA HIS A 43 -12.22 31.16 36.16
C HIS A 43 -12.10 30.19 37.34
N LYS A 44 -13.14 29.38 37.54
CA LYS A 44 -13.09 28.19 38.39
C LYS A 44 -12.81 26.98 37.53
N LYS A 45 -11.92 26.10 38.02
CA LYS A 45 -11.75 24.77 37.44
C LYS A 45 -13.06 24.01 37.65
N ILE A 46 -13.64 23.48 36.58
CA ILE A 46 -14.90 22.74 36.64
C ILE A 46 -14.70 21.43 37.40
N GLU A 47 -15.54 21.20 38.40
CA GLU A 47 -15.65 19.90 39.09
C GLU A 47 -16.67 19.03 38.35
N GLY A 48 -16.16 18.13 37.50
CA GLY A 48 -17.01 17.24 36.70
C GLY A 48 -17.57 16.05 37.47
N LYS A 49 -18.29 15.18 36.75
CA LYS A 49 -18.91 13.96 37.29
C LYS A 49 -18.76 12.80 36.30
N ASN A 50 -18.49 11.61 36.84
CA ASN A 50 -18.45 10.36 36.06
C ASN A 50 -19.76 9.59 36.22
N TYR A 51 -20.20 8.90 35.16
CA TYR A 51 -21.47 8.19 35.09
C TYR A 51 -21.23 6.70 34.86
N CYS A 52 -21.85 5.88 35.70
CA CYS A 52 -21.84 4.43 35.56
C CYS A 52 -23.28 3.91 35.69
N GLY A 53 -23.78 3.19 34.68
CA GLY A 53 -25.13 2.62 34.71
C GLY A 53 -25.27 1.56 35.80
N ILE A 54 -24.37 0.57 35.79
CA ILE A 54 -24.24 -0.44 36.84
C ILE A 54 -22.75 -0.64 37.18
N LYS A 55 -22.40 -0.61 38.46
CA LYS A 55 -21.07 -0.96 38.96
C LYS A 55 -21.18 -2.13 39.96
N SER A 56 -20.44 -3.21 39.74
CA SER A 56 -20.48 -4.41 40.59
C SER A 56 -19.13 -5.14 40.63
N ASN A 57 -18.98 -6.12 41.52
CA ASN A 57 -17.89 -7.09 41.46
C ASN A 57 -18.28 -8.38 40.74
N ALA A 58 -19.58 -8.63 40.56
CA ALA A 58 -20.13 -9.79 39.86
C ALA A 58 -20.27 -9.53 38.35
N SER A 59 -20.68 -10.55 37.61
CA SER A 59 -21.02 -10.41 36.20
C SER A 59 -22.24 -9.51 35.98
N ILE A 60 -22.20 -8.71 34.91
CA ILE A 60 -23.27 -7.77 34.54
C ILE A 60 -23.71 -8.09 33.11
N SER A 61 -25.02 -8.13 32.86
CA SER A 61 -25.54 -8.24 31.51
C SER A 61 -26.79 -7.41 31.26
N GLY A 62 -26.93 -6.88 30.03
CA GLY A 62 -28.14 -6.19 29.58
C GLY A 62 -28.28 -4.74 30.07
N ALA A 63 -27.27 -4.15 30.70
CA ALA A 63 -27.34 -2.75 31.14
C ALA A 63 -27.35 -1.80 29.94
N THR A 64 -28.25 -0.82 29.95
CA THR A 64 -28.30 0.24 28.95
C THR A 64 -28.14 1.59 29.62
N LEU A 65 -27.16 2.39 29.20
CA LEU A 65 -27.01 3.79 29.59
C LEU A 65 -27.30 4.68 28.40
N ILE A 66 -28.16 5.68 28.59
CA ILE A 66 -28.53 6.65 27.57
C ILE A 66 -28.10 8.04 28.05
N TYR A 67 -27.24 8.68 27.26
CA TYR A 67 -26.90 10.10 27.38
C TYR A 67 -27.75 10.90 26.40
N ASP A 68 -28.51 11.88 26.91
CA ASP A 68 -29.39 12.74 26.12
C ASP A 68 -29.50 14.12 26.79
N ASN A 69 -28.53 14.99 26.52
CA ASN A 69 -28.42 16.35 27.03
C ASN A 69 -28.38 17.36 25.87
N PRO A 70 -29.46 17.51 25.10
CA PRO A 70 -29.50 18.35 23.92
C PRO A 70 -29.18 19.81 24.26
N LYS A 71 -28.36 20.45 23.43
CA LYS A 71 -28.10 21.89 23.56
C LYS A 71 -29.34 22.70 23.17
N ILE A 72 -29.94 23.38 24.14
CA ILE A 72 -31.05 24.32 23.99
C ILE A 72 -30.48 25.68 23.61
N ALA A 73 -30.94 26.24 22.48
CA ALA A 73 -30.54 27.55 21.98
C ALA A 73 -31.00 28.67 22.92
N ASN A 74 -30.14 29.04 23.86
CA ASN A 74 -30.33 30.11 24.83
C ASN A 74 -28.95 30.67 25.28
N GLU A 75 -28.95 31.68 26.15
CA GLU A 75 -27.71 32.31 26.63
C GLU A 75 -26.75 31.33 27.33
N LYS A 76 -27.28 30.25 27.92
CA LYS A 76 -26.52 29.22 28.64
C LYS A 76 -26.07 28.05 27.75
N GLN A 77 -26.29 28.08 26.44
CA GLN A 77 -26.02 26.95 25.53
C GLN A 77 -24.58 26.40 25.65
N LYS A 78 -23.58 27.25 25.87
CA LYS A 78 -22.18 26.84 26.06
C LYS A 78 -21.90 26.10 27.38
N LEU A 79 -22.76 26.28 28.38
CA LEU A 79 -22.66 25.64 29.70
C LEU A 79 -23.40 24.29 29.77
N GLN A 80 -24.13 23.93 28.72
CA GLN A 80 -24.84 22.66 28.57
C GLN A 80 -23.88 21.59 28.03
N ILE A 81 -22.93 21.22 28.89
CA ILE A 81 -21.90 20.21 28.65
C ILE A 81 -21.77 19.32 29.89
N ILE A 82 -21.29 18.09 29.71
CA ILE A 82 -20.90 17.24 30.83
C ILE A 82 -19.39 17.06 30.82
N THR A 83 -18.76 17.23 31.99
CA THR A 83 -17.31 17.08 32.18
C THR A 83 -16.95 15.95 33.15
N PRO A 84 -15.79 15.27 32.96
CA PRO A 84 -15.38 14.16 33.80
C PRO A 84 -14.84 14.62 35.16
N ASN A 85 -15.01 13.77 36.17
CA ASN A 85 -14.26 13.88 37.41
C ASN A 85 -12.89 13.15 37.25
N THR A 86 -11.81 13.92 37.20
CA THR A 86 -10.43 13.41 37.01
C THR A 86 -9.81 12.79 38.26
N ASP A 87 -10.40 12.98 39.45
CA ASP A 87 -9.89 12.39 40.69
C ASP A 87 -10.16 10.88 40.75
N ALA A 88 -11.24 10.44 40.09
CA ALA A 88 -11.59 9.03 39.96
C ALA A 88 -10.90 8.42 38.74
N LYS A 89 -9.62 8.07 38.89
CA LYS A 89 -8.80 7.42 37.85
C LYS A 89 -8.37 6.00 38.22
N MET A 90 -8.07 5.22 37.20
CA MET A 90 -7.48 3.89 37.32
C MET A 90 -6.24 3.77 36.47
N PHE A 91 -5.26 3.00 36.94
CA PHE A 91 -4.00 2.78 36.25
C PHE A 91 -3.92 1.39 35.67
N VAL A 92 -3.45 1.30 34.44
CA VAL A 92 -3.25 0.05 33.71
C VAL A 92 -1.89 0.10 33.03
N ARG A 93 -1.19 -1.03 33.03
CA ARG A 93 0.15 -1.14 32.47
C ARG A 93 0.10 -1.64 31.03
N GLY A 94 0.58 -0.83 30.09
CA GLY A 94 0.57 -1.13 28.64
C GLY A 94 1.58 -0.28 27.86
N THR A 95 1.72 -0.51 26.56
CA THR A 95 2.73 0.15 25.71
C THR A 95 2.24 1.50 25.15
N HIS A 96 0.99 1.53 24.73
CA HIS A 96 0.19 2.74 24.49
C HIS A 96 0.92 3.88 23.76
N SER A 97 1.18 3.63 22.48
CA SER A 97 1.63 4.59 21.49
C SER A 97 0.83 4.38 20.19
N GLY A 98 0.44 5.48 19.52
CA GLY A 98 -0.20 5.39 18.19
C GLY A 98 0.80 4.98 17.14
N TYR A 99 1.96 5.65 17.13
CA TYR A 99 3.03 5.38 16.18
C TYR A 99 3.88 4.16 16.60
N SER A 100 4.03 3.25 15.64
CA SER A 100 4.50 1.85 15.69
C SER A 100 5.85 1.56 16.35
N SER A 101 6.63 2.55 16.77
CA SER A 101 8.02 2.33 17.20
C SER A 101 8.24 2.34 18.71
N ASN A 102 7.25 2.69 19.54
CA ASN A 102 7.46 2.80 20.99
C ASN A 102 6.79 1.65 21.76
N GLU A 103 7.58 0.64 22.12
CA GLU A 103 7.17 -0.52 22.93
C GLU A 103 7.31 -0.29 24.45
N GLU A 104 7.52 0.96 24.90
CA GLU A 104 7.74 1.26 26.30
C GLU A 104 6.48 1.02 27.14
N VAL A 105 6.52 -0.01 27.98
CA VAL A 105 5.46 -0.32 28.93
C VAL A 105 5.45 0.70 30.07
N ARG A 106 4.34 1.40 30.25
CA ARG A 106 4.14 2.43 31.28
C ARG A 106 2.74 2.35 31.92
N ASP A 107 2.54 3.09 33.01
CA ASP A 107 1.24 3.25 33.65
C ASP A 107 0.39 4.25 32.88
N ILE A 108 -0.82 3.83 32.51
CA ILE A 108 -1.79 4.59 31.72
C ILE A 108 -2.95 4.96 32.62
N ALA A 109 -3.24 6.25 32.74
CA ALA A 109 -4.33 6.75 33.56
C ALA A 109 -5.64 6.79 32.75
N TYR A 110 -6.60 5.94 33.11
CA TYR A 110 -7.96 5.96 32.59
C TYR A 110 -8.93 6.64 33.55
N VAL A 111 -9.75 7.54 33.04
CA VAL A 111 -10.90 8.12 33.74
C VAL A 111 -12.17 7.47 33.18
N PRO A 112 -12.89 6.62 33.94
CA PRO A 112 -14.12 5.99 33.51
C PRO A 112 -15.27 7.01 33.48
N PHE A 113 -15.32 7.81 32.41
CA PHE A 113 -16.19 8.97 32.33
C PHE A 113 -17.67 8.60 32.12
N VAL A 114 -17.97 7.86 31.05
CA VAL A 114 -19.34 7.39 30.78
C VAL A 114 -19.30 5.89 30.48
N VAL A 115 -19.78 5.08 31.43
CA VAL A 115 -19.68 3.62 31.38
C VAL A 115 -21.06 2.98 31.60
N SER A 116 -21.52 2.12 30.69
CA SER A 116 -22.83 1.46 30.93
C SER A 116 -22.74 0.41 32.03
N ALA A 117 -21.75 -0.48 31.95
CA ALA A 117 -21.51 -1.52 32.94
C ALA A 117 -20.02 -1.63 33.30
N TRP A 118 -19.72 -1.64 34.59
CA TRP A 118 -18.37 -1.80 35.13
C TRP A 118 -18.31 -2.95 36.13
N SER A 119 -17.50 -3.98 35.85
CA SER A 119 -17.21 -5.06 36.79
C SER A 119 -15.72 -5.15 37.15
N GLN A 120 -15.40 -5.35 38.44
CA GLN A 120 -14.00 -5.59 38.84
C GLN A 120 -13.55 -7.04 38.64
N SER A 121 -14.46 -8.02 38.68
CA SER A 121 -14.09 -9.44 38.65
C SER A 121 -14.99 -10.31 37.77
N GLY A 122 -16.16 -9.81 37.34
CA GLY A 122 -17.09 -10.53 36.49
C GLY A 122 -16.98 -10.16 35.00
N ASN A 123 -17.56 -11.04 34.18
CA ASN A 123 -17.81 -10.76 32.76
C ASN A 123 -18.87 -9.66 32.60
N VAL A 124 -18.72 -8.83 31.56
CA VAL A 124 -19.65 -7.75 31.22
C VAL A 124 -20.16 -7.98 29.80
N SER A 125 -21.44 -8.31 29.66
CA SER A 125 -21.98 -8.77 28.36
C SER A 125 -23.32 -8.20 27.94
N ASN A 126 -23.54 -8.03 26.63
CA ASN A 126 -24.81 -7.56 26.06
C ASN A 126 -25.27 -6.18 26.59
N ASN A 127 -24.33 -5.27 26.91
CA ASN A 127 -24.64 -3.93 27.40
C ASN A 127 -24.63 -2.91 26.26
N LYS A 128 -25.30 -1.77 26.47
CA LYS A 128 -25.42 -0.72 25.46
C LYS A 128 -25.19 0.69 26.03
N LEU A 129 -24.28 1.45 25.44
CA LEU A 129 -24.14 2.88 25.64
C LEU A 129 -24.72 3.62 24.43
N MET A 130 -25.71 4.48 24.64
CA MET A 130 -26.27 5.34 23.60
C MET A 130 -25.96 6.80 23.91
N LEU A 131 -25.17 7.44 23.05
CA LEU A 131 -24.97 8.88 23.08
C LEU A 131 -25.91 9.49 22.04
N LYS A 132 -26.92 10.23 22.51
CA LYS A 132 -27.86 10.98 21.67
C LYS A 132 -27.38 12.42 21.55
N ALA A 133 -28.27 13.40 21.55
CA ALA A 133 -27.90 14.80 21.47
C ALA A 133 -27.17 15.27 22.74
N GLY A 134 -26.11 16.05 22.57
CA GLY A 134 -25.39 16.70 23.66
C GLY A 134 -23.87 16.63 23.52
N GLU A 135 -23.18 17.43 24.33
CA GLU A 135 -21.72 17.53 24.31
C GLU A 135 -21.07 16.92 25.55
N LEU A 136 -20.25 15.90 25.32
CA LEU A 136 -19.30 15.37 26.28
C LEU A 136 -17.99 16.16 26.11
N SER A 137 -17.48 16.82 27.16
CA SER A 137 -16.23 17.58 27.09
C SER A 137 -15.31 17.38 28.29
N SER A 138 -14.00 17.53 28.12
CA SER A 138 -13.02 17.51 29.23
C SER A 138 -12.51 18.90 29.60
N VAL A 139 -13.18 19.97 29.13
CA VAL A 139 -12.75 21.34 29.40
C VAL A 139 -12.66 21.64 30.91
N TYR A 140 -11.55 22.25 31.32
CA TYR A 140 -11.36 22.70 32.70
C TYR A 140 -11.98 24.06 33.00
N PHE A 141 -12.06 24.93 31.99
CA PHE A 141 -12.51 26.31 32.15
C PHE A 141 -13.41 26.69 31.00
N VAL A 142 -14.65 27.08 31.32
CA VAL A 142 -15.63 27.60 30.36
C VAL A 142 -15.97 29.03 30.75
N SER A 143 -16.25 29.89 29.78
CA SER A 143 -16.67 31.27 30.06
C SER A 143 -18.13 31.31 30.56
N PRO A 144 -18.47 32.10 31.60
CA PRO A 144 -19.86 32.24 32.06
C PRO A 144 -20.74 32.88 30.99
N SER A 145 -22.03 32.56 30.96
CA SER A 145 -23.00 33.02 29.94
C SER A 145 -23.22 34.53 29.93
N ASP A 146 -23.03 35.20 31.06
CA ASP A 146 -23.36 36.61 31.28
C ASP A 146 -22.18 37.57 31.14
N ALA A 147 -20.95 37.07 30.98
CA ALA A 147 -19.77 37.91 30.80
C ALA A 147 -19.42 38.12 29.32
N LYS A 148 -19.17 39.38 28.94
CA LYS A 148 -18.83 39.77 27.56
C LYS A 148 -17.36 39.52 27.20
N GLU A 149 -16.45 39.69 28.16
CA GLU A 149 -15.02 39.42 27.98
C GLU A 149 -14.44 38.87 29.29
N VAL A 150 -13.72 37.75 29.17
CA VAL A 150 -13.20 37.00 30.29
C VAL A 150 -11.73 36.68 29.98
N GLN A 151 -10.81 36.96 30.91
CA GLN A 151 -9.41 36.59 30.71
C GLN A 151 -9.26 35.07 30.70
N ILE A 152 -8.67 34.56 29.61
CA ILE A 152 -8.40 33.12 29.47
C ILE A 152 -7.31 32.73 30.50
N PRO A 153 -7.49 31.64 31.25
CA PRO A 153 -6.49 31.19 32.21
C PRO A 153 -5.16 30.91 31.52
N LYS A 154 -4.05 31.23 32.19
CA LYS A 154 -2.70 30.95 31.69
C LYS A 154 -2.31 29.51 31.99
N LYS A 155 -1.45 28.95 31.13
CA LYS A 155 -0.77 27.67 31.30
C LYS A 155 -0.21 27.51 32.73
N THR A 156 -0.72 26.53 33.46
CA THR A 156 -0.15 26.08 34.74
C THR A 156 0.85 24.96 34.49
N GLN A 157 2.00 24.95 35.16
CA GLN A 157 2.99 23.87 35.04
C GLN A 157 2.43 22.57 35.65
N GLY A 158 2.28 21.54 34.81
CA GLY A 158 1.85 20.19 35.18
C GLY A 158 1.10 19.53 34.01
N GLU A 159 1.66 18.48 33.42
CA GLU A 159 1.05 17.81 32.26
C GLU A 159 0.04 16.75 32.73
N ASP A 160 -1.24 17.14 32.80
CA ASP A 160 -2.33 16.17 32.89
C ASP A 160 -2.44 15.39 31.57
N ASN A 161 -2.48 14.05 31.65
CA ASN A 161 -2.50 13.14 30.50
C ASN A 161 -3.53 12.01 30.69
N TYR A 162 -4.82 12.35 30.69
CA TYR A 162 -5.89 11.39 30.97
C TYR A 162 -6.45 10.71 29.72
N ASN A 163 -6.87 9.45 29.88
CA ASN A 163 -7.61 8.69 28.87
C ASN A 163 -9.08 8.62 29.29
N PHE A 164 -9.93 9.41 28.65
CA PHE A 164 -11.35 9.53 29.02
C PHE A 164 -12.16 8.39 28.39
N LEU A 165 -12.45 7.38 29.20
CA LEU A 165 -13.12 6.17 28.74
C LEU A 165 -14.63 6.37 28.64
N ILE A 166 -15.15 6.20 27.43
CA ILE A 166 -16.57 6.24 27.09
C ILE A 166 -16.90 4.87 26.48
N THR A 167 -17.55 4.01 27.25
CA THR A 167 -17.72 2.60 26.88
C THR A 167 -19.00 1.95 27.37
N ALA A 168 -19.50 0.95 26.63
CA ALA A 168 -20.59 0.11 27.10
C ALA A 168 -20.14 -0.91 28.15
N ALA A 169 -18.87 -1.29 28.18
CA ALA A 169 -18.38 -2.32 29.09
C ALA A 169 -16.94 -2.10 29.55
N LEU A 170 -16.74 -2.12 30.86
CA LEU A 170 -15.42 -2.05 31.51
C LEU A 170 -15.25 -3.24 32.45
N THR A 171 -14.20 -4.04 32.25
CA THR A 171 -13.87 -5.12 33.19
C THR A 171 -12.38 -5.25 33.47
N GLN A 172 -12.02 -5.50 34.74
CA GLN A 172 -10.62 -5.65 35.14
C GLN A 172 -10.08 -7.07 35.00
N LYS A 173 -10.92 -8.10 35.26
CA LYS A 173 -10.51 -9.52 35.23
C LYS A 173 -11.45 -10.43 34.43
N GLY A 174 -12.60 -9.93 34.01
CA GLY A 174 -13.57 -10.68 33.22
C GLY A 174 -13.41 -10.41 31.72
N ASN A 175 -14.26 -11.04 30.92
CA ASN A 175 -14.38 -10.74 29.50
C ASN A 175 -15.42 -9.65 29.25
N SER A 176 -15.21 -8.81 28.22
CA SER A 176 -16.24 -7.95 27.65
C SER A 176 -16.81 -8.64 26.40
N THR A 177 -18.11 -8.86 26.33
CA THR A 177 -18.71 -9.64 25.22
C THR A 177 -20.02 -9.05 24.70
N ASN A 178 -20.15 -8.89 23.38
CA ASN A 178 -21.38 -8.42 22.72
C ASN A 178 -21.88 -7.05 23.22
N ASN A 179 -21.00 -6.13 23.60
CA ASN A 179 -21.40 -4.79 24.07
C ASN A 179 -21.39 -3.78 22.91
N SER A 180 -22.22 -2.75 22.99
CA SER A 180 -22.37 -1.77 21.90
C SER A 180 -22.35 -0.33 22.37
N LEU A 181 -21.51 0.50 21.75
CA LEU A 181 -21.54 1.95 21.85
C LEU A 181 -22.13 2.53 20.56
N VAL A 182 -23.16 3.37 20.66
CA VAL A 182 -23.76 4.05 19.51
C VAL A 182 -23.76 5.55 19.75
N LEU A 183 -23.16 6.30 18.81
CA LEU A 183 -23.25 7.76 18.75
C LEU A 183 -24.30 8.11 17.69
N GLN A 184 -25.40 8.72 18.12
CA GLN A 184 -26.49 9.13 17.23
C GLN A 184 -26.29 10.56 16.72
N LYS A 185 -27.20 10.98 15.85
CA LYS A 185 -27.30 12.37 15.41
C LYS A 185 -27.19 13.35 16.57
N GLU A 186 -26.41 14.42 16.38
CA GLU A 186 -26.14 15.50 17.35
C GLU A 186 -25.34 15.11 18.59
N ALA A 187 -24.94 13.83 18.74
CA ALA A 187 -23.92 13.44 19.71
C ALA A 187 -22.61 14.15 19.37
N TYR A 188 -21.98 14.73 20.39
CA TYR A 188 -20.74 15.47 20.23
C TYR A 188 -19.74 15.10 21.32
N VAL A 189 -18.57 14.61 20.92
CA VAL A 189 -17.46 14.30 21.82
C VAL A 189 -16.33 15.30 21.55
N ASN A 190 -16.13 16.22 22.50
CA ASN A 190 -15.13 17.29 22.47
C ASN A 190 -14.22 17.21 23.71
N MET A 191 -13.39 16.17 23.76
CA MET A 191 -12.41 15.99 24.83
C MET A 191 -11.07 16.57 24.39
N GLY A 192 -10.41 17.34 25.26
CA GLY A 192 -9.06 17.82 25.04
C GLY A 192 -8.88 19.34 25.07
N VAL A 193 -9.57 20.05 25.97
CA VAL A 193 -9.56 21.52 26.17
C VAL A 193 -10.33 22.36 25.12
N GLU A 194 -10.96 23.45 25.58
CA GLU A 194 -11.72 24.40 24.73
C GLU A 194 -10.82 25.50 24.14
N ASN A 195 -9.58 25.67 24.64
CA ASN A 195 -8.64 26.66 24.15
C ASN A 195 -7.21 26.13 24.19
N THR A 196 -6.76 25.62 23.05
CA THR A 196 -5.44 25.00 22.88
C THR A 196 -4.29 26.01 22.84
N TYR A 197 -4.59 27.32 22.73
CA TYR A 197 -3.56 28.37 22.69
C TYR A 197 -2.99 28.70 24.08
N ASN A 198 -3.83 28.64 25.12
CA ASN A 198 -3.44 29.03 26.48
C ASN A 198 -3.36 27.86 27.47
N LEU A 199 -3.86 26.68 27.11
CA LEU A 199 -3.95 25.51 27.97
C LEU A 199 -3.38 24.27 27.27
N ASP A 200 -2.65 23.46 28.04
CA ASP A 200 -2.14 22.17 27.55
C ASP A 200 -3.28 21.15 27.41
N LEU A 201 -3.17 20.28 26.41
CA LEU A 201 -4.08 19.17 26.18
C LEU A 201 -4.10 18.24 27.41
N ASN A 202 -5.26 18.13 28.06
CA ASN A 202 -5.41 17.40 29.33
C ASN A 202 -5.67 15.90 29.19
N GLY A 203 -5.86 15.42 27.96
CA GLY A 203 -6.23 14.04 27.67
C GLY A 203 -6.95 13.87 26.35
N ALA A 204 -7.39 12.64 26.06
CA ALA A 204 -8.08 12.30 24.82
C ALA A 204 -9.25 11.31 25.05
N PRO A 205 -10.26 11.29 24.14
CA PRO A 205 -11.39 10.39 24.25
C PRO A 205 -11.04 8.97 23.80
N TYR A 206 -11.58 8.00 24.55
CA TYR A 206 -11.57 6.57 24.25
C TYR A 206 -13.00 6.10 24.03
N LEU A 207 -13.43 6.11 22.78
CA LEU A 207 -14.72 5.58 22.38
C LEU A 207 -14.59 4.08 22.12
N VAL A 208 -15.07 3.27 23.06
CA VAL A 208 -14.83 1.81 23.02
C VAL A 208 -16.11 1.01 23.17
N GLY A 209 -16.37 0.04 22.29
CA GLY A 209 -17.51 -0.87 22.44
C GLY A 209 -17.43 -1.70 23.73
N GLY A 210 -16.26 -2.26 24.03
CA GLY A 210 -15.96 -2.88 25.32
C GLY A 210 -14.47 -3.04 25.58
N ILE A 211 -14.05 -2.87 26.84
CA ILE A 211 -12.66 -2.96 27.28
C ILE A 211 -12.49 -3.99 28.41
N SER A 212 -11.46 -4.81 28.29
CA SER A 212 -11.02 -5.74 29.35
C SER A 212 -9.54 -5.58 29.64
N PHE A 213 -9.13 -5.63 30.91
CA PHE A 213 -7.72 -5.44 31.29
C PHE A 213 -6.91 -6.72 31.53
N LEU A 214 -7.57 -7.82 31.87
CA LEU A 214 -6.94 -9.13 32.11
C LEU A 214 -7.87 -10.24 31.59
N GLY A 215 -8.56 -9.95 30.50
CA GLY A 215 -9.54 -10.84 29.87
C GLY A 215 -9.74 -10.43 28.42
N ASN A 216 -10.60 -11.17 27.73
CA ASN A 216 -10.79 -10.99 26.30
C ASN A 216 -11.89 -9.96 26.00
N SER A 217 -11.78 -9.32 24.85
CA SER A 217 -12.80 -8.44 24.28
C SER A 217 -13.39 -9.09 23.03
N LYS A 218 -14.65 -9.51 23.08
CA LYS A 218 -15.29 -10.35 22.05
C LYS A 218 -16.56 -9.73 21.51
N ASN A 219 -16.68 -9.61 20.19
CA ASN A 219 -17.90 -9.20 19.49
C ASN A 219 -18.48 -7.86 19.98
N ASN A 220 -17.66 -6.96 20.49
CA ASN A 220 -18.10 -5.63 20.88
C ASN A 220 -18.14 -4.72 19.64
N SER A 221 -19.00 -3.71 19.66
CA SER A 221 -19.21 -2.83 18.51
C SER A 221 -19.24 -1.36 18.89
N ILE A 222 -18.75 -0.50 18.00
CA ILE A 222 -19.02 0.93 18.00
C ILE A 222 -19.66 1.34 16.67
N VAL A 223 -20.70 2.17 16.73
CA VAL A 223 -21.35 2.74 15.55
C VAL A 223 -21.45 4.25 15.70
N LEU A 224 -20.84 4.98 14.77
CA LEU A 224 -20.98 6.42 14.62
C LEU A 224 -22.02 6.67 13.53
N GLU A 225 -23.24 7.05 13.93
CA GLU A 225 -24.33 7.34 13.00
C GLU A 225 -24.17 8.72 12.38
N LYS A 226 -24.98 8.97 11.35
CA LYS A 226 -24.97 10.18 10.58
C LYS A 226 -25.14 11.42 11.47
N ASP A 227 -24.35 12.46 11.19
CA ASP A 227 -24.36 13.74 11.90
C ASP A 227 -23.94 13.66 13.39
N SER A 228 -23.29 12.56 13.80
CA SER A 228 -22.51 12.51 15.05
C SER A 228 -21.14 13.17 14.85
N ARG A 229 -20.56 13.74 15.92
CA ARG A 229 -19.33 14.54 15.85
C ARG A 229 -18.29 14.11 16.88
N VAL A 230 -17.03 14.04 16.45
CA VAL A 230 -15.87 13.77 17.31
C VAL A 230 -14.78 14.79 16.99
N ASP A 231 -14.24 15.45 18.02
CA ASP A 231 -13.12 16.38 17.89
C ASP A 231 -11.77 15.67 18.01
N PHE A 232 -10.80 16.22 17.29
CA PHE A 232 -9.41 15.80 17.27
C PHE A 232 -8.54 17.01 17.54
N HIS A 233 -7.82 16.99 18.66
CA HIS A 233 -6.96 18.08 19.10
C HIS A 233 -5.49 17.79 18.78
N PRO A 234 -4.64 18.81 18.59
CA PRO A 234 -3.21 18.61 18.34
C PRO A 234 -2.52 17.92 19.52
N SER A 235 -2.05 16.69 19.29
CA SER A 235 -1.31 15.89 20.25
C SER A 235 0.19 16.23 20.21
N VAL A 236 0.86 16.13 21.36
CA VAL A 236 2.31 16.32 21.46
C VAL A 236 3.01 15.11 20.84
N TYR A 237 4.11 15.35 20.12
CA TYR A 237 4.95 14.31 19.55
C TYR A 237 6.44 14.59 19.80
N LYS A 238 7.23 13.51 19.80
CA LYS A 238 8.68 13.53 19.67
C LYS A 238 9.07 12.96 18.32
N VAL A 239 10.25 13.33 17.82
CA VAL A 239 10.82 12.72 16.61
C VAL A 239 11.75 11.58 17.05
N ASN A 240 11.59 10.38 16.48
CA ASN A 240 12.44 9.23 16.79
C ASN A 240 13.75 9.25 15.95
N GLN A 241 14.57 8.19 16.06
CA GLN A 241 15.84 8.09 15.32
C GLN A 241 15.66 7.93 13.80
N ASP A 242 14.49 7.48 13.36
CA ASP A 242 14.12 7.28 11.96
C ASP A 242 13.39 8.51 11.35
N ASP A 243 13.39 9.64 12.07
CA ASP A 243 12.70 10.91 11.70
C ASP A 243 11.15 10.81 11.72
N ASP A 244 10.60 9.76 12.35
CA ASP A 244 9.16 9.59 12.51
C ASP A 244 8.61 10.36 13.72
N ARG A 245 7.35 10.81 13.59
CA ARG A 245 6.62 11.48 14.67
C ARG A 245 5.96 10.46 15.60
N VAL A 246 6.49 10.33 16.81
CA VAL A 246 5.91 9.50 17.87
C VAL A 246 5.04 10.37 18.77
N TYR A 247 3.74 10.26 18.58
CA TYR A 247 2.71 10.94 19.37
C TYR A 247 2.50 10.23 20.72
N ASP A 248 2.20 11.01 21.76
CA ASP A 248 1.85 10.46 23.07
C ASP A 248 0.38 9.97 23.14
N GLU A 249 -0.07 9.54 24.33
CA GLU A 249 -1.38 8.93 24.58
C GLU A 249 -2.57 9.88 24.36
N ARG A 250 -2.33 11.18 24.17
CA ARG A 250 -3.38 12.19 24.01
C ARG A 250 -3.88 12.28 22.57
N MET A 251 -4.07 11.12 21.92
CA MET A 251 -4.72 11.00 20.61
C MET A 251 -6.10 10.37 20.75
N THR A 252 -7.02 10.69 19.84
CA THR A 252 -8.38 10.14 19.89
C THR A 252 -8.40 8.67 19.46
N HIS A 253 -9.05 7.82 20.26
CA HIS A 253 -9.23 6.39 19.99
C HIS A 253 -10.69 6.01 19.76
N ILE A 254 -10.95 5.28 18.68
CA ILE A 254 -12.26 4.73 18.33
C ILE A 254 -12.10 3.24 18.05
N VAL A 255 -12.50 2.40 19.01
CA VAL A 255 -12.17 0.97 18.97
C VAL A 255 -13.38 0.09 19.25
N GLY A 256 -13.62 -0.93 18.43
CA GLY A 256 -14.71 -1.89 18.66
C GLY A 256 -14.54 -2.64 19.98
N GLY A 257 -13.33 -3.17 20.22
CA GLY A 257 -12.95 -3.78 21.50
C GLY A 257 -11.47 -3.65 21.82
N ILE A 258 -11.16 -3.36 23.09
CA ILE A 258 -9.78 -3.32 23.62
C ILE A 258 -9.59 -4.44 24.63
N ALA A 259 -8.46 -5.12 24.56
CA ALA A 259 -8.00 -6.03 25.61
C ALA A 259 -6.57 -5.68 26.00
N TYR A 260 -6.31 -5.52 27.29
CA TYR A 260 -4.95 -5.58 27.81
C TYR A 260 -4.69 -7.02 28.23
N ASN A 261 -3.57 -7.59 27.78
CA ASN A 261 -3.18 -8.97 28.07
C ASN A 261 -4.33 -9.98 27.84
N GLY A 262 -5.06 -9.81 26.73
CA GLY A 262 -6.14 -10.70 26.31
C GLY A 262 -6.42 -10.58 24.81
N ASP A 263 -7.15 -11.55 24.27
CA ASP A 263 -7.51 -11.57 22.85
C ASP A 263 -8.62 -10.57 22.52
N VAL A 264 -8.58 -10.01 21.31
CA VAL A 264 -9.66 -9.22 20.69
C VAL A 264 -10.24 -9.97 19.50
N ILE A 265 -11.49 -10.42 19.62
CA ILE A 265 -12.10 -11.36 18.67
C ILE A 265 -13.45 -10.83 18.16
N GLY A 266 -13.64 -10.71 16.85
CA GLY A 266 -14.95 -10.44 16.26
C GLY A 266 -15.50 -9.03 16.52
N ASN A 267 -14.67 -8.10 17.00
CA ASN A 267 -15.11 -6.74 17.34
C ASN A 267 -15.27 -5.87 16.08
N GLN A 268 -16.11 -4.84 16.16
CA GLN A 268 -16.57 -4.09 14.99
C GLN A 268 -16.57 -2.57 15.22
N VAL A 269 -16.15 -1.82 14.19
CA VAL A 269 -16.33 -0.36 14.10
C VAL A 269 -17.13 -0.05 12.85
N GLY A 270 -18.18 0.76 12.96
CA GLY A 270 -18.94 1.28 11.83
C GLY A 270 -19.02 2.81 11.86
N ILE A 271 -18.53 3.46 10.82
CA ILE A 271 -18.60 4.91 10.63
C ILE A 271 -19.59 5.20 9.49
N ARG A 272 -20.72 5.83 9.80
CA ARG A 272 -21.90 5.93 8.91
C ARG A 272 -22.41 7.36 8.77
N GLY A 273 -21.60 8.20 8.16
CA GLY A 273 -21.88 9.62 7.91
C GLY A 273 -21.55 10.54 9.09
N SER A 274 -20.57 10.19 9.92
CA SER A 274 -20.14 11.02 11.05
C SER A 274 -19.14 12.09 10.61
N GLU A 275 -19.06 13.19 11.35
CA GLU A 275 -18.15 14.29 11.10
C GLU A 275 -16.97 14.26 12.08
N PHE A 276 -15.76 14.27 11.54
CA PHE A 276 -14.50 14.37 12.28
C PHE A 276 -13.98 15.80 12.20
N ILE A 277 -13.90 16.45 13.35
CA ILE A 277 -13.61 17.87 13.44
C ILE A 277 -12.17 18.03 13.95
N VAL A 278 -11.30 18.56 13.10
CA VAL A 278 -9.94 18.91 13.51
C VAL A 278 -9.96 20.27 14.21
N HIS A 279 -9.31 20.32 15.36
CA HIS A 279 -9.14 21.55 16.12
C HIS A 279 -7.83 22.26 15.74
N GLY A 280 -7.96 23.55 15.43
CA GLY A 280 -6.89 24.45 15.06
C GLY A 280 -6.59 25.48 16.15
N THR A 281 -5.30 25.68 16.41
CA THR A 281 -4.80 26.67 17.36
C THR A 281 -4.91 28.09 16.81
N LEU A 282 -5.20 29.05 17.69
CA LEU A 282 -5.15 30.48 17.40
C LEU A 282 -3.70 30.91 17.10
N GLY A 283 -3.50 31.81 16.12
CA GLY A 283 -2.18 32.39 15.81
C GLY A 283 -1.26 31.51 14.95
N SER A 284 -1.68 30.28 14.62
CA SER A 284 -1.01 29.40 13.66
C SER A 284 -1.64 29.54 12.27
N TYR A 285 -0.89 29.14 11.23
CA TYR A 285 -1.39 29.05 9.85
C TYR A 285 -1.73 27.61 9.44
N SER A 286 -1.44 26.64 10.30
CA SER A 286 -1.72 25.23 10.07
C SER A 286 -1.87 24.47 11.38
N THR A 287 -2.47 23.27 11.30
CA THR A 287 -2.56 22.31 12.40
C THR A 287 -2.47 20.89 11.87
N SER A 288 -2.00 19.96 12.70
CA SER A 288 -2.10 18.53 12.43
C SER A 288 -2.52 17.77 13.66
N VAL A 289 -3.39 16.79 13.49
CA VAL A 289 -3.88 15.93 14.56
C VAL A 289 -3.82 14.47 14.12
N ILE A 290 -3.82 13.54 15.08
CA ILE A 290 -3.73 12.11 14.81
C ILE A 290 -4.89 11.34 15.47
N THR A 291 -5.31 10.24 14.86
CA THR A 291 -6.26 9.30 15.44
C THR A 291 -5.92 7.84 15.16
N HIS A 292 -6.30 6.99 16.10
CA HIS A 292 -6.20 5.54 16.00
C HIS A 292 -7.60 4.91 16.04
N ILE A 293 -7.95 4.22 14.95
CA ILE A 293 -9.26 3.57 14.78
C ILE A 293 -9.06 2.09 14.49
N ALA A 294 -9.70 1.21 15.27
CA ALA A 294 -9.47 -0.23 15.14
C ALA A 294 -10.72 -1.07 15.38
N GLY A 295 -10.95 -2.10 14.56
CA GLY A 295 -11.96 -3.12 14.85
C GLY A 295 -11.71 -3.75 16.22
N GLY A 296 -10.48 -4.19 16.47
CA GLY A 296 -10.01 -4.64 17.79
C GLY A 296 -8.54 -4.32 18.04
N TYR A 297 -8.19 -4.05 19.30
CA TYR A 297 -6.82 -3.76 19.73
C TYR A 297 -6.41 -4.56 20.97
N ALA A 298 -5.43 -5.44 20.82
CA ALA A 298 -4.79 -6.18 21.91
C ALA A 298 -3.47 -5.50 22.33
N ASP A 299 -3.48 -4.86 23.50
CA ASP A 299 -2.30 -4.27 24.13
C ASP A 299 -1.62 -5.33 25.01
N VAL A 300 -0.31 -5.53 24.84
CA VAL A 300 0.42 -6.62 25.48
C VAL A 300 1.55 -6.07 26.34
N SER A 301 1.53 -6.41 27.63
CA SER A 301 2.56 -6.05 28.59
C SER A 301 3.08 -7.26 29.41
N ASP A 302 2.45 -8.43 29.27
CA ASP A 302 2.83 -9.66 30.00
C ASP A 302 3.78 -10.58 29.23
N GLY A 303 4.20 -10.19 28.03
CA GLY A 303 5.11 -10.93 27.16
C GLY A 303 4.50 -12.20 26.54
N LYS A 304 3.18 -12.41 26.63
CA LYS A 304 2.48 -13.53 26.00
C LYS A 304 1.84 -13.11 24.68
N ALA A 305 1.56 -14.11 23.84
CA ALA A 305 0.82 -13.88 22.61
C ALA A 305 -0.68 -13.70 22.91
N HIS A 306 -1.23 -12.56 22.48
CA HIS A 306 -2.65 -12.22 22.48
C HIS A 306 -3.07 -11.78 21.09
N ASN A 307 -4.18 -12.30 20.60
CA ASN A 307 -4.52 -12.26 19.18
C ASN A 307 -5.59 -11.22 18.85
N ALA A 308 -5.52 -10.67 17.65
CA ALA A 308 -6.55 -9.86 17.02
C ALA A 308 -7.19 -10.62 15.86
N LEU A 309 -8.33 -11.26 16.09
CA LEU A 309 -8.94 -12.22 15.18
C LEU A 309 -10.33 -11.79 14.71
N ASN A 310 -10.59 -11.87 13.40
CA ASN A 310 -11.93 -11.66 12.82
C ASN A 310 -12.57 -10.29 13.14
N ASN A 311 -11.78 -9.26 13.43
CA ASN A 311 -12.29 -7.93 13.71
C ASN A 311 -12.57 -7.18 12.39
N SER A 312 -13.48 -6.21 12.42
CA SER A 312 -13.88 -5.48 11.22
C SER A 312 -14.04 -3.98 11.42
N LEU A 313 -13.67 -3.22 10.39
CA LEU A 313 -13.91 -1.79 10.28
C LEU A 313 -14.68 -1.48 8.99
N GLU A 314 -15.82 -0.81 9.10
CA GLU A 314 -16.60 -0.31 7.96
C GLU A 314 -16.64 1.23 8.00
N ILE A 315 -16.27 1.86 6.88
CA ILE A 315 -16.39 3.30 6.66
C ILE A 315 -17.33 3.54 5.47
N ASP A 316 -18.54 3.96 5.78
CA ASP A 316 -19.62 4.27 4.85
C ASP A 316 -20.14 5.69 5.10
N GLY A 317 -19.22 6.65 5.02
CA GLY A 317 -19.44 8.07 5.24
C GLY A 317 -18.62 8.57 6.42
N LEU A 318 -17.56 9.31 6.12
CA LEU A 318 -16.79 10.08 7.09
C LEU A 318 -16.51 11.44 6.45
N ASP A 319 -16.99 12.50 7.10
CA ASP A 319 -16.77 13.88 6.67
C ASP A 319 -15.76 14.58 7.56
N LEU A 320 -14.92 15.41 6.95
CA LEU A 320 -13.96 16.25 7.67
C LEU A 320 -14.54 17.63 7.95
N ASN A 321 -14.18 18.22 9.08
CA ASN A 321 -14.48 19.62 9.40
C ASN A 321 -13.33 20.26 10.17
N LEU A 322 -13.38 21.58 10.27
CA LEU A 322 -12.37 22.36 10.96
C LEU A 322 -13.02 23.34 11.93
N LYS A 323 -12.49 23.40 13.15
CA LYS A 323 -12.79 24.42 14.15
C LYS A 323 -11.48 25.08 14.56
N VAL A 324 -11.41 26.41 14.47
CA VAL A 324 -10.24 27.18 14.88
C VAL A 324 -10.61 27.99 16.11
N ASP A 325 -9.70 28.09 17.09
CA ASP A 325 -9.89 28.81 18.35
C ASP A 325 -9.86 30.35 18.15
N ALA A 326 -10.62 30.86 17.19
CA ALA A 326 -10.73 32.27 16.81
C ALA A 326 -12.20 32.67 16.65
N LYS A 327 -12.55 33.94 16.92
CA LYS A 327 -13.91 34.46 16.70
C LYS A 327 -14.33 34.37 15.23
N GLU A 328 -13.37 34.52 14.32
CA GLU A 328 -13.53 34.36 12.88
C GLU A 328 -12.38 33.52 12.33
N PHE A 329 -12.64 32.75 11.26
CA PHE A 329 -11.56 32.00 10.60
C PHE A 329 -10.49 32.96 10.05
N PRO A 330 -9.20 32.66 10.23
CA PRO A 330 -8.12 33.42 9.61
C PRO A 330 -8.24 33.42 8.07
N GLN A 331 -7.47 34.29 7.42
CA GLN A 331 -7.46 34.37 5.95
C GLN A 331 -6.91 33.08 5.32
N TYR A 332 -5.91 32.47 5.96
CA TYR A 332 -5.29 31.22 5.53
C TYR A 332 -5.19 30.25 6.69
N TYR A 333 -5.55 28.98 6.45
CA TYR A 333 -5.37 27.88 7.40
C TYR A 333 -5.35 26.53 6.70
N ASP A 334 -4.34 25.72 6.96
CA ASP A 334 -4.23 24.36 6.40
C ASP A 334 -4.20 23.31 7.51
N ALA A 335 -5.24 22.48 7.60
CA ALA A 335 -5.42 21.48 8.64
C ALA A 335 -5.26 20.06 8.11
N LEU A 336 -4.52 19.22 8.85
CA LEU A 336 -4.30 17.83 8.52
C LEU A 336 -4.85 16.88 9.60
N LEU A 337 -5.57 15.85 9.17
CA LEU A 337 -5.89 14.69 9.99
C LEU A 337 -5.06 13.49 9.52
N PHE A 338 -4.17 13.00 10.37
CA PHE A 338 -3.52 11.71 10.21
C PHE A 338 -4.38 10.63 10.84
N GLY A 339 -4.81 9.65 10.06
CA GLY A 339 -5.63 8.55 10.56
C GLY A 339 -5.00 7.19 10.31
N GLU A 340 -4.81 6.43 11.38
CA GLU A 340 -4.43 5.02 11.30
C GLU A 340 -5.66 4.14 11.56
N PHE A 341 -5.97 3.30 10.57
CA PHE A 341 -7.14 2.45 10.56
C PHE A 341 -6.74 0.99 10.54
N PHE A 342 -7.20 0.21 11.52
CA PHE A 342 -6.86 -1.21 11.64
C PHE A 342 -8.12 -2.08 11.59
N GLY A 343 -8.07 -3.17 10.81
CA GLY A 343 -9.02 -4.27 11.00
C GLY A 343 -8.82 -4.88 12.39
N GLY A 344 -7.59 -5.30 12.68
CA GLY A 344 -7.16 -5.74 14.01
C GLY A 344 -5.67 -5.47 14.27
N LYS A 345 -5.35 -5.04 15.49
CA LYS A 345 -3.98 -4.71 15.93
C LYS A 345 -3.60 -5.51 17.18
N THR A 346 -2.41 -6.09 17.20
CA THR A 346 -1.80 -6.69 18.40
C THR A 346 -0.32 -6.35 18.49
N ALA A 347 0.20 -6.15 19.70
CA ALA A 347 1.64 -6.02 19.92
C ALA A 347 2.36 -7.38 19.89
N GLN A 348 1.69 -8.47 20.25
CA GLN A 348 2.32 -9.79 20.23
C GLN A 348 1.27 -10.86 20.02
N GLY A 349 1.38 -11.64 18.96
CA GLY A 349 0.39 -12.66 18.57
C GLY A 349 -0.05 -12.53 17.13
N LYS A 350 -1.21 -13.11 16.81
CA LYS A 350 -1.74 -13.15 15.43
C LYS A 350 -2.73 -12.02 15.17
N ALA A 351 -2.62 -11.36 14.03
CA ALA A 351 -3.62 -10.43 13.50
C ALA A 351 -4.26 -11.02 12.24
N ASP A 352 -5.11 -12.03 12.41
CA ASP A 352 -5.62 -12.85 11.30
C ASP A 352 -7.12 -12.62 11.02
N ASN A 353 -7.51 -12.80 9.75
CA ASN A 353 -8.90 -12.76 9.29
C ASN A 353 -9.64 -11.44 9.55
N ASN A 354 -8.92 -10.33 9.69
CA ASN A 354 -9.53 -9.04 9.91
C ASN A 354 -9.95 -8.38 8.58
N LYS A 355 -10.94 -7.49 8.65
CA LYS A 355 -11.54 -6.88 7.46
C LYS A 355 -11.66 -5.36 7.57
N ILE A 356 -11.33 -4.65 6.50
CA ILE A 356 -11.69 -3.25 6.30
C ILE A 356 -12.58 -3.13 5.06
N SER A 357 -13.66 -2.37 5.16
CA SER A 357 -14.50 -1.98 4.02
C SER A 357 -14.61 -0.46 3.95
N LEU A 358 -14.24 0.10 2.79
CA LEU A 358 -14.23 1.53 2.54
C LEU A 358 -15.14 1.87 1.36
N LYS A 359 -16.27 2.51 1.66
CA LYS A 359 -17.31 2.86 0.67
C LYS A 359 -17.41 4.37 0.43
N SER A 360 -17.16 5.19 1.45
CA SER A 360 -17.32 6.63 1.35
C SER A 360 -16.50 7.33 2.44
N LEU A 361 -15.52 8.13 2.02
CA LEU A 361 -14.61 8.87 2.89
C LEU A 361 -14.25 10.19 2.21
N ASN A 362 -14.71 11.29 2.79
CA ASN A 362 -14.45 12.62 2.27
C ASN A 362 -13.11 13.12 2.83
N SER A 363 -12.03 12.84 2.10
CA SER A 363 -10.66 13.14 2.52
C SER A 363 -10.28 14.62 2.46
N TYR A 364 -11.17 15.51 1.99
CA TYR A 364 -10.84 16.92 1.81
C TYR A 364 -12.08 17.80 1.91
N LYS A 365 -11.96 18.92 2.64
CA LYS A 365 -13.00 19.96 2.65
C LYS A 365 -12.38 21.34 2.60
N LYS A 366 -12.79 22.11 1.59
CA LYS A 366 -12.57 23.56 1.55
C LYS A 366 -13.61 24.24 2.43
N ILE A 367 -13.19 24.91 3.49
CA ILE A 367 -14.11 25.66 4.37
C ILE A 367 -14.43 27.03 3.75
N LYS A 368 -13.39 27.73 3.28
CA LYS A 368 -13.47 28.96 2.48
C LYS A 368 -12.18 29.15 1.69
N ASP A 369 -12.06 30.23 0.92
CA ASP A 369 -10.80 30.58 0.27
C ASP A 369 -9.67 30.72 1.30
N GLY A 370 -8.55 30.04 1.04
CA GLY A 370 -7.39 29.99 1.94
C GLY A 370 -7.52 29.04 3.14
N VAL A 371 -8.71 28.50 3.45
CA VAL A 371 -8.95 27.66 4.64
C VAL A 371 -9.48 26.28 4.25
N LYS A 372 -8.74 25.25 4.62
CA LYS A 372 -9.05 23.86 4.23
C LYS A 372 -8.64 22.85 5.29
N ILE A 373 -9.19 21.65 5.13
CA ILE A 373 -8.79 20.45 5.85
C ILE A 373 -8.59 19.30 4.87
N GLN A 374 -7.57 18.48 5.11
CA GLN A 374 -7.29 17.27 4.36
C GLN A 374 -6.90 16.10 5.28
N GLY A 375 -7.33 14.90 4.91
CA GLY A 375 -6.99 13.65 5.57
C GLY A 375 -5.84 12.95 4.85
N LEU A 376 -4.90 12.42 5.64
CA LEU A 376 -3.82 11.53 5.21
C LEU A 376 -4.00 10.23 5.99
N PHE A 377 -4.27 9.13 5.28
CA PHE A 377 -4.81 7.91 5.90
C PHE A 377 -4.01 6.68 5.56
N GLU A 378 -3.79 5.85 6.57
CA GLU A 378 -3.19 4.52 6.46
C GLU A 378 -4.17 3.46 6.95
N PHE A 379 -4.37 2.44 6.13
CA PHE A 379 -5.25 1.32 6.43
C PHE A 379 -4.42 0.03 6.52
N TYR A 380 -4.59 -0.70 7.61
CA TYR A 380 -3.95 -1.99 7.86
C TYR A 380 -5.01 -3.05 8.09
N GLY A 381 -5.10 -4.05 7.21
CA GLY A 381 -6.03 -5.18 7.39
C GLY A 381 -5.76 -5.90 8.71
N GLY A 382 -4.52 -6.36 8.89
CA GLY A 382 -4.01 -6.87 10.17
C GLY A 382 -2.62 -6.30 10.50
N TYR A 383 -2.38 -6.05 11.79
CA TYR A 383 -1.12 -5.47 12.27
C TYR A 383 -0.59 -6.22 13.51
N SER A 384 0.61 -6.79 13.41
CA SER A 384 1.29 -7.46 14.52
C SER A 384 2.77 -7.09 14.62
N THR A 385 3.20 -6.42 15.70
CA THR A 385 4.64 -6.09 15.86
C THR A 385 5.47 -7.33 16.20
N LYS A 386 4.95 -8.27 17.01
CA LYS A 386 5.59 -9.55 17.33
C LYS A 386 4.70 -10.75 17.00
N GLY A 387 4.63 -11.12 15.73
CA GLY A 387 3.85 -12.27 15.28
C GLY A 387 3.49 -12.21 13.81
N SER A 388 2.34 -12.79 13.44
CA SER A 388 1.91 -12.95 12.04
C SER A 388 0.61 -12.20 11.74
N ALA A 389 0.36 -11.89 10.48
CA ALA A 389 -0.90 -11.28 10.03
C ALA A 389 -1.36 -11.87 8.69
N ASN A 390 -2.29 -12.83 8.75
CA ASN A 390 -2.73 -13.62 7.60
C ASN A 390 -4.22 -13.51 7.32
N TYR A 391 -4.63 -13.80 6.08
CA TYR A 391 -6.04 -13.87 5.67
C TYR A 391 -6.83 -12.57 5.87
N ASN A 392 -6.15 -11.42 5.92
CA ASN A 392 -6.81 -10.13 6.08
C ASN A 392 -7.34 -9.61 4.74
N SER A 393 -8.38 -8.79 4.79
CA SER A 393 -9.00 -8.22 3.58
C SER A 393 -9.25 -6.72 3.70
N ILE A 394 -8.94 -5.98 2.63
CA ILE A 394 -9.35 -4.59 2.45
C ILE A 394 -10.17 -4.50 1.17
N ASP A 395 -11.42 -4.08 1.28
CA ASP A 395 -12.32 -3.85 0.16
C ASP A 395 -12.58 -2.34 0.00
N ILE A 396 -12.16 -1.77 -1.12
CA ILE A 396 -12.33 -0.35 -1.48
C ILE A 396 -13.31 -0.25 -2.65
N ASP A 397 -14.46 0.36 -2.40
CA ASP A 397 -15.54 0.55 -3.39
C ASP A 397 -16.12 1.95 -3.19
N LEU A 398 -15.31 2.95 -3.54
CA LEU A 398 -15.61 4.35 -3.25
C LEU A 398 -16.79 4.83 -4.10
N ARG A 399 -17.81 5.39 -3.45
CA ARG A 399 -18.90 6.12 -4.12
C ARG A 399 -18.41 7.42 -4.75
N GLU A 400 -17.49 8.09 -4.07
CA GLU A 400 -16.86 9.33 -4.52
C GLU A 400 -15.34 9.18 -4.37
N PRO A 401 -14.54 9.54 -5.38
CA PRO A 401 -13.10 9.44 -5.32
C PRO A 401 -12.51 10.43 -4.30
N PHE A 402 -11.32 10.13 -3.78
CA PHE A 402 -10.60 11.05 -2.92
C PHE A 402 -10.31 12.37 -3.64
N ALA A 403 -10.64 13.47 -2.97
CA ALA A 403 -10.25 14.80 -3.39
C ALA A 403 -8.84 15.11 -2.87
N LEU A 404 -8.08 15.83 -3.71
CA LEU A 404 -6.67 16.14 -3.48
C LEU A 404 -6.47 17.66 -3.44
N SER A 405 -5.60 18.12 -2.53
CA SER A 405 -5.13 19.50 -2.48
C SER A 405 -3.65 19.52 -2.09
N GLU A 406 -2.95 20.60 -2.43
CA GLU A 406 -1.58 20.80 -1.96
C GLU A 406 -1.57 21.00 -0.44
N THR A 407 -0.81 20.24 0.33
CA THR A 407 -0.71 20.44 1.78
C THR A 407 0.53 21.27 2.10
N TYR A 408 0.56 21.90 3.29
CA TYR A 408 1.76 22.58 3.78
C TYR A 408 2.96 21.64 4.01
N LEU A 409 2.74 20.31 4.03
CA LEU A 409 3.81 19.31 4.06
C LEU A 409 4.36 18.98 2.66
N GLY A 410 3.68 19.42 1.60
CA GLY A 410 4.02 19.04 0.23
C GLY A 410 3.72 17.57 -0.08
N GLU A 411 2.85 16.94 0.70
CA GLU A 411 2.48 15.53 0.57
C GLU A 411 0.97 15.32 0.54
N SER A 412 0.52 14.45 -0.34
CA SER A 412 -0.80 13.83 -0.37
C SER A 412 -0.63 12.33 -0.61
N GLY A 413 -1.16 11.51 0.28
CA GLY A 413 -1.05 10.07 0.12
C GLY A 413 -2.08 9.27 0.90
N PHE A 414 -2.37 8.10 0.35
CA PHE A 414 -3.22 7.08 0.96
C PHE A 414 -2.47 5.76 0.90
N SER A 415 -2.41 5.06 2.02
CA SER A 415 -1.71 3.79 2.12
C SER A 415 -2.68 2.68 2.52
N PHE A 416 -2.67 1.58 1.78
CA PHE A 416 -3.48 0.40 2.02
C PHE A 416 -2.57 -0.82 2.15
N TYR A 417 -2.46 -1.34 3.36
CA TYR A 417 -1.63 -2.48 3.73
C TYR A 417 -2.53 -3.66 4.09
N GLY A 418 -2.51 -4.73 3.31
CA GLY A 418 -3.26 -5.95 3.63
C GLY A 418 -2.81 -6.50 4.99
N ALA A 419 -1.51 -6.48 5.25
CA ALA A 419 -0.94 -6.86 6.52
C ALA A 419 0.44 -6.23 6.78
N TYR A 420 0.74 -5.99 8.05
CA TYR A 420 2.08 -5.79 8.60
C TYR A 420 2.35 -6.80 9.72
N ALA A 421 3.50 -7.48 9.68
CA ALA A 421 3.87 -8.48 10.68
C ALA A 421 5.39 -8.68 10.79
N SER A 422 5.93 -9.05 11.95
CA SER A 422 7.35 -9.44 12.04
C SER A 422 7.66 -10.86 11.58
N ASN A 423 6.67 -11.77 11.59
CA ASN A 423 6.86 -13.19 11.31
C ASN A 423 5.76 -13.74 10.37
N GLY A 424 5.72 -13.21 9.16
CA GLY A 424 4.88 -13.69 8.06
C GLY A 424 3.55 -12.96 7.88
N ALA A 425 3.21 -12.74 6.61
CA ALA A 425 2.00 -12.06 6.16
C ALA A 425 1.50 -12.67 4.84
N SER A 426 0.74 -13.76 4.95
CA SER A 426 0.27 -14.56 3.82
C SER A 426 -1.25 -14.52 3.66
N PHE A 427 -1.72 -14.81 2.44
CA PHE A 427 -3.14 -14.91 2.08
C PHE A 427 -3.95 -13.63 2.29
N ASN A 428 -3.32 -12.45 2.30
CA ASN A 428 -4.03 -11.19 2.42
C ASN A 428 -4.55 -10.73 1.06
N SER A 429 -5.67 -10.01 1.04
CA SER A 429 -6.29 -9.52 -0.19
C SER A 429 -6.63 -8.03 -0.13
N ILE A 430 -6.32 -7.28 -1.19
CA ILE A 430 -6.81 -5.92 -1.39
C ILE A 430 -7.60 -5.87 -2.70
N ASN A 431 -8.88 -5.50 -2.61
CA ASN A 431 -9.76 -5.34 -3.75
C ASN A 431 -10.13 -3.87 -3.91
N ILE A 432 -9.90 -3.31 -5.09
CA ILE A 432 -10.20 -1.89 -5.37
C ILE A 432 -11.08 -1.79 -6.61
N LYS A 433 -12.18 -1.06 -6.46
CA LYS A 433 -13.16 -0.74 -7.50
C LYS A 433 -13.45 0.76 -7.49
N ASN A 434 -13.83 1.27 -8.66
CA ASN A 434 -14.10 2.69 -8.91
C ASN A 434 -12.85 3.57 -8.71
N ASN A 435 -12.97 4.83 -9.09
CA ASN A 435 -11.88 5.79 -9.06
C ASN A 435 -11.36 6.03 -7.63
N LEU A 436 -10.03 5.95 -7.45
CA LEU A 436 -9.40 6.28 -6.17
C LEU A 436 -9.33 7.79 -5.95
N THR A 437 -9.04 8.57 -6.99
CA THR A 437 -8.90 10.03 -6.86
C THR A 437 -9.55 10.75 -8.03
N ASN A 438 -9.96 12.00 -7.80
CA ASN A 438 -10.45 12.84 -8.88
C ASN A 438 -9.31 13.25 -9.84
N ILE A 439 -9.48 13.01 -11.13
CA ILE A 439 -8.51 13.31 -12.18
C ILE A 439 -8.39 14.83 -12.45
N ASP A 440 -9.47 15.59 -12.29
CA ASP A 440 -9.58 16.95 -12.85
C ASP A 440 -8.95 18.04 -11.97
N VAL A 441 -8.54 17.72 -10.74
CA VAL A 441 -8.29 18.73 -9.70
C VAL A 441 -6.86 19.31 -9.73
N ILE A 442 -5.92 18.75 -10.50
CA ILE A 442 -4.51 19.16 -10.42
C ILE A 442 -3.96 19.57 -11.78
N GLN A 443 -4.32 20.79 -12.24
CA GLN A 443 -3.74 21.48 -13.40
C GLN A 443 -2.53 22.39 -13.06
N ASN A 444 -1.90 22.25 -11.89
CA ASN A 444 -0.72 23.06 -11.57
C ASN A 444 0.53 22.51 -12.27
N GLN A 445 1.08 23.30 -13.19
CA GLN A 445 2.27 23.01 -14.00
C GLN A 445 3.57 22.87 -13.17
N ASP A 446 3.55 23.21 -11.88
CA ASP A 446 4.70 23.18 -10.96
C ASP A 446 4.79 21.91 -10.08
N ARG A 447 4.48 20.73 -10.61
CA ARG A 447 4.67 19.45 -9.87
C ARG A 447 6.14 19.08 -9.61
N ALA A 448 7.12 19.84 -10.13
CA ALA A 448 8.55 19.56 -10.03
C ALA A 448 9.11 19.44 -8.59
N GLN A 449 8.35 19.81 -7.55
CA GLN A 449 8.76 19.71 -6.15
C GLN A 449 7.97 18.68 -5.30
N LYS A 450 6.97 17.98 -5.85
CA LYS A 450 6.04 17.11 -5.08
C LYS A 450 6.54 15.68 -4.93
N LEU A 451 7.71 15.52 -4.31
CA LEU A 451 8.47 14.26 -4.20
C LEU A 451 7.75 13.16 -3.38
N ARG A 452 6.81 13.53 -2.52
CA ARG A 452 6.21 12.65 -1.50
C ARG A 452 4.78 12.18 -1.80
N ASP A 453 4.12 12.72 -2.82
CA ASP A 453 2.79 12.27 -3.22
C ASP A 453 2.81 10.81 -3.72
N LYS A 454 1.98 9.93 -3.13
CA LYS A 454 1.85 8.53 -3.55
C LYS A 454 0.56 7.88 -3.07
N ILE A 455 0.06 6.92 -3.84
CA ILE A 455 -0.86 5.90 -3.32
C ILE A 455 -0.09 4.59 -3.21
N SER A 456 -0.02 4.05 -2.00
CA SER A 456 0.64 2.79 -1.70
C SER A 456 -0.40 1.70 -1.47
N ILE A 457 -0.34 0.62 -2.25
CA ILE A 457 -1.21 -0.55 -2.14
C ILE A 457 -0.29 -1.75 -1.96
N VAL A 458 -0.24 -2.29 -0.74
CA VAL A 458 0.72 -3.33 -0.38
C VAL A 458 0.01 -4.51 0.26
N GLY A 459 0.06 -5.69 -0.37
CA GLY A 459 -0.58 -6.89 0.15
C GLY A 459 0.00 -7.35 1.48
N ALA A 460 1.33 -7.32 1.60
CA ALA A 460 2.05 -7.76 2.78
C ALA A 460 3.38 -7.00 2.97
N ARG A 461 3.67 -6.64 4.23
CA ARG A 461 5.00 -6.28 4.70
C ARG A 461 5.38 -7.15 5.86
N THR A 462 6.58 -7.73 5.81
CA THR A 462 7.08 -8.51 6.93
C THR A 462 8.58 -8.45 7.11
N LEU A 463 9.01 -8.45 8.38
CA LEU A 463 10.43 -8.45 8.74
C LEU A 463 11.10 -9.81 8.48
N ALA A 464 10.34 -10.89 8.59
CA ALA A 464 10.81 -12.25 8.38
C ALA A 464 9.64 -13.20 8.05
N GLY A 465 9.95 -14.44 7.72
CA GLY A 465 8.94 -15.46 7.42
C GLY A 465 8.32 -15.29 6.03
N ASP A 466 7.16 -15.91 5.82
CA ASP A 466 6.57 -16.05 4.49
C ASP A 466 5.51 -14.99 4.17
N ALA A 467 5.52 -14.49 2.93
CA ALA A 467 4.51 -13.61 2.37
C ALA A 467 3.92 -14.23 1.09
N ASN A 468 3.22 -15.35 1.26
CA ASN A 468 2.71 -16.18 0.17
C ASN A 468 1.24 -15.87 -0.12
N SER A 469 0.84 -16.05 -1.39
CA SER A 469 -0.56 -16.05 -1.83
C SER A 469 -1.34 -14.76 -1.51
N ASN A 470 -0.66 -13.62 -1.42
CA ASN A 470 -1.29 -12.32 -1.32
C ASN A 470 -1.85 -11.90 -2.68
N VAL A 471 -3.02 -11.26 -2.68
CA VAL A 471 -3.74 -10.90 -3.89
C VAL A 471 -4.10 -9.42 -3.88
N ILE A 472 -3.76 -8.72 -4.97
CA ILE A 472 -4.24 -7.37 -5.24
C ILE A 472 -5.05 -7.41 -6.54
N ASP A 473 -6.32 -7.05 -6.46
CA ASP A 473 -7.23 -6.97 -7.59
C ASP A 473 -7.75 -5.53 -7.73
N PHE A 474 -7.29 -4.83 -8.77
CA PHE A 474 -7.55 -3.42 -9.00
C PHE A 474 -8.28 -3.24 -10.33
N ARG A 475 -9.54 -2.78 -10.28
CA ARG A 475 -10.40 -2.69 -11.46
C ARG A 475 -11.10 -1.35 -11.59
N ASP A 476 -11.29 -0.94 -12.84
CA ASP A 476 -12.19 0.15 -13.24
C ASP A 476 -11.94 1.43 -12.43
N SER A 477 -10.69 1.90 -12.46
CA SER A 477 -10.25 2.96 -11.57
C SER A 477 -9.23 3.90 -12.19
N GLN A 478 -9.19 5.10 -11.61
CA GLN A 478 -8.37 6.21 -12.02
C GLN A 478 -7.63 6.82 -10.83
N SER A 479 -6.38 7.25 -11.09
CA SER A 479 -5.55 7.96 -10.12
C SER A 479 -4.88 9.20 -10.74
N ALA A 480 -4.87 10.30 -9.99
CA ALA A 480 -4.12 11.52 -10.28
C ALA A 480 -2.73 11.53 -9.61
N LEU A 481 -2.48 10.55 -8.73
CA LEU A 481 -1.23 10.33 -8.01
C LEU A 481 -0.53 9.06 -8.53
N PRO A 482 0.81 8.97 -8.41
CA PRO A 482 1.53 7.76 -8.77
C PRO A 482 1.08 6.56 -7.92
N LEU A 483 0.96 5.41 -8.58
CA LEU A 483 0.48 4.15 -7.99
C LEU A 483 1.67 3.23 -7.68
N TYR A 484 1.83 2.86 -6.42
CA TYR A 484 2.83 1.89 -5.94
C TYR A 484 2.10 0.65 -5.43
N ILE A 485 2.16 -0.44 -6.20
CA ILE A 485 1.34 -1.63 -6.02
C ILE A 485 2.24 -2.84 -5.77
N PHE A 486 2.34 -3.32 -4.53
CA PHE A 486 3.24 -4.41 -4.19
C PHE A 486 2.49 -5.55 -3.53
N ALA A 487 2.51 -6.76 -4.10
CA ALA A 487 1.91 -7.89 -3.38
C ALA A 487 2.72 -8.23 -2.12
N VAL A 488 4.04 -8.04 -2.19
CA VAL A 488 4.98 -8.09 -1.06
C VAL A 488 5.97 -6.95 -1.24
N ASP A 489 6.10 -6.11 -0.21
CA ASP A 489 7.07 -5.01 -0.16
C ASP A 489 8.05 -5.26 0.99
N LYS A 490 9.26 -4.75 0.85
CA LYS A 490 10.26 -4.77 1.92
C LYS A 490 9.85 -3.78 3.02
N GLU A 491 10.43 -3.95 4.20
CA GLU A 491 10.20 -3.04 5.33
C GLU A 491 11.53 -2.48 5.83
N TYR A 492 11.58 -1.17 6.08
CA TYR A 492 12.72 -0.56 6.74
C TYR A 492 12.48 -0.54 8.25
N PHE A 493 13.33 -1.22 9.01
CA PHE A 493 13.18 -1.35 10.45
C PHE A 493 14.55 -1.38 11.12
N GLU A 494 14.74 -0.56 12.16
CA GLU A 494 15.98 -0.42 12.93
C GLU A 494 17.24 -0.23 12.05
N GLY A 495 17.19 0.70 11.10
CA GLY A 495 18.36 1.06 10.30
C GLY A 495 18.64 0.17 9.09
N SER A 496 17.80 -0.83 8.78
CA SER A 496 18.03 -1.78 7.69
C SER A 496 16.75 -2.22 6.97
N TYR A 497 16.89 -2.66 5.72
CA TYR A 497 15.79 -3.25 4.96
C TYR A 497 15.66 -4.74 5.27
N HIS A 498 14.45 -5.15 5.62
CA HIS A 498 14.05 -6.53 5.86
C HIS A 498 13.17 -7.03 4.72
N TYR A 499 13.29 -8.31 4.41
CA TYR A 499 12.60 -8.97 3.31
C TYR A 499 11.93 -10.24 3.81
N ALA A 500 10.75 -10.55 3.26
CA ALA A 500 10.15 -11.86 3.45
C ALA A 500 11.12 -12.96 2.96
N GLN A 501 11.14 -14.11 3.64
CA GLN A 501 11.95 -15.25 3.21
C GLN A 501 11.44 -15.82 1.89
N ASN A 502 10.12 -15.90 1.72
CA ASN A 502 9.49 -16.38 0.50
C ASN A 502 8.33 -15.47 0.11
N ALA A 503 8.24 -15.18 -1.19
CA ALA A 503 7.05 -14.62 -1.82
C ALA A 503 6.58 -15.58 -2.93
N LYS A 504 5.68 -16.51 -2.57
CA LYS A 504 5.17 -17.54 -3.48
C LYS A 504 3.71 -17.36 -3.85
N ASN A 505 3.38 -17.56 -5.12
CA ASN A 505 2.01 -17.57 -5.63
C ASN A 505 1.23 -16.28 -5.37
N ASN A 506 1.90 -15.14 -5.22
CA ASN A 506 1.23 -13.85 -5.09
C ASN A 506 0.70 -13.38 -6.44
N LYS A 507 -0.37 -12.58 -6.42
CA LYS A 507 -1.05 -12.12 -7.62
C LYS A 507 -1.34 -10.62 -7.58
N ILE A 508 -0.99 -9.91 -8.65
CA ILE A 508 -1.43 -8.54 -8.92
C ILE A 508 -2.22 -8.55 -10.22
N THR A 509 -3.41 -7.96 -10.23
CA THR A 509 -4.23 -7.79 -11.43
C THR A 509 -4.71 -6.37 -11.54
N LEU A 510 -4.34 -5.70 -12.63
CA LEU A 510 -4.82 -4.37 -13.01
C LEU A 510 -5.69 -4.50 -14.26
N ASN A 511 -6.95 -4.09 -14.17
CA ASN A 511 -7.91 -4.18 -15.26
C ASN A 511 -8.66 -2.85 -15.42
N ASN A 512 -8.52 -2.17 -16.56
CA ASN A 512 -9.08 -0.83 -16.78
C ASN A 512 -8.57 0.18 -15.73
N VAL A 513 -7.25 0.27 -15.57
CA VAL A 513 -6.60 1.17 -14.59
C VAL A 513 -5.83 2.25 -15.31
N PHE A 514 -6.15 3.51 -14.99
CA PHE A 514 -5.50 4.68 -15.58
C PHE A 514 -4.86 5.53 -14.49
N SER A 515 -3.61 5.94 -14.69
CA SER A 515 -2.90 6.88 -13.83
C SER A 515 -2.36 8.03 -14.64
N ARG A 516 -2.57 9.27 -14.15
CA ARG A 516 -1.92 10.47 -14.72
C ARG A 516 -0.41 10.54 -14.45
N GLU A 517 0.07 9.63 -13.62
CA GLU A 517 1.46 9.51 -13.20
C GLU A 517 1.90 8.05 -13.33
N THR A 518 3.07 7.71 -12.82
CA THR A 518 3.63 6.37 -12.93
C THR A 518 2.80 5.28 -12.26
N ILE A 519 2.83 4.09 -12.85
CA ILE A 519 2.29 2.86 -12.27
C ILE A 519 3.43 1.89 -12.08
N LYS A 520 3.60 1.47 -10.82
CA LYS A 520 4.63 0.53 -10.44
C LYS A 520 4.02 -0.66 -9.73
N SER A 521 4.20 -1.84 -10.31
CA SER A 521 3.83 -3.10 -9.66
C SER A 521 5.05 -3.91 -9.26
N GLY A 522 5.04 -4.57 -8.11
CA GLY A 522 6.17 -5.40 -7.73
C GLY A 522 5.98 -6.40 -6.59
N ILE A 523 7.02 -7.19 -6.39
CA ILE A 523 7.14 -8.21 -5.35
C ILE A 523 8.60 -8.26 -4.91
N GLU A 524 8.88 -8.06 -3.63
CA GLU A 524 10.24 -8.10 -3.08
C GLU A 524 10.36 -9.12 -1.94
N ALA A 525 11.37 -10.00 -2.00
CA ALA A 525 11.66 -11.02 -0.99
C ALA A 525 13.09 -11.55 -1.13
N MET A 526 13.50 -12.49 -0.27
CA MET A 526 14.71 -13.29 -0.50
C MET A 526 14.54 -14.21 -1.73
N SER A 527 13.41 -14.90 -1.84
CA SER A 527 13.03 -15.72 -3.01
C SER A 527 11.64 -15.36 -3.52
N VAL A 528 11.55 -15.14 -4.84
CA VAL A 528 10.31 -14.75 -5.54
C VAL A 528 9.95 -15.84 -6.55
N GLU A 529 8.89 -16.59 -6.26
CA GLU A 529 8.55 -17.81 -7.00
C GLU A 529 7.07 -17.93 -7.38
N ASN A 530 6.77 -18.36 -8.61
CA ASN A 530 5.42 -18.65 -9.09
C ASN A 530 4.43 -17.46 -8.97
N ASN A 531 4.91 -16.22 -9.00
CA ASN A 531 4.04 -15.05 -8.89
C ASN A 531 3.44 -14.64 -10.23
N ILE A 532 2.29 -13.98 -10.18
CA ILE A 532 1.52 -13.57 -11.36
C ILE A 532 1.24 -12.07 -11.32
N ILE A 533 1.63 -11.34 -12.36
CA ILE A 533 1.26 -9.92 -12.53
C ILE A 533 0.59 -9.75 -13.89
N GLN A 534 -0.65 -9.25 -13.90
CA GLN A 534 -1.48 -9.14 -15.10
C GLN A 534 -2.00 -7.73 -15.29
N TYR A 535 -1.74 -7.13 -16.45
CA TYR A 535 -2.29 -5.84 -16.88
C TYR A 535 -3.23 -6.05 -18.08
N TYR A 536 -4.42 -5.48 -18.01
CA TYR A 536 -5.35 -5.40 -19.13
C TYR A 536 -5.96 -4.00 -19.20
N ASN A 537 -5.77 -3.31 -20.32
CA ASN A 537 -6.26 -1.94 -20.54
C ASN A 537 -5.75 -0.99 -19.45
N VAL A 538 -4.42 -0.83 -19.39
CA VAL A 538 -3.74 -0.04 -18.36
C VAL A 538 -3.00 1.12 -19.02
N GLU A 539 -3.03 2.29 -18.40
CA GLU A 539 -2.33 3.48 -18.90
C GLU A 539 -1.60 4.20 -17.76
N ALA A 540 -0.31 4.48 -17.95
CA ALA A 540 0.54 5.24 -17.04
C ALA A 540 1.09 6.47 -17.75
N GLN A 541 0.77 7.68 -17.27
CA GLN A 541 1.19 8.93 -17.91
C GLN A 541 2.43 9.59 -17.25
N LYS A 542 2.97 10.58 -17.96
CA LYS A 542 4.25 11.28 -17.73
C LYS A 542 4.56 11.63 -16.27
N SER A 543 5.68 11.08 -15.77
CA SER A 543 6.38 11.53 -14.56
C SER A 543 7.60 12.35 -14.95
N ASN A 544 7.44 13.67 -15.05
CA ASN A 544 8.56 14.60 -15.28
C ASN A 544 9.25 15.05 -13.98
N THR A 545 8.90 14.46 -12.83
CA THR A 545 9.21 15.06 -11.52
C THR A 545 10.29 14.37 -10.70
N ASN A 546 10.70 13.12 -11.01
CA ASN A 546 11.84 12.48 -10.33
C ASN A 546 12.28 11.15 -10.98
N LYS A 547 13.57 10.78 -10.84
CA LYS A 547 14.15 9.50 -11.30
C LYS A 547 13.70 8.29 -10.47
N ASP A 548 13.22 8.50 -9.24
CA ASP A 548 12.72 7.43 -8.35
C ASP A 548 11.32 6.91 -8.74
N ARG A 549 10.73 7.45 -9.81
CA ARG A 549 9.38 7.17 -10.29
C ARG A 549 9.41 6.47 -11.64
N ALA A 550 10.05 5.31 -11.71
CA ALA A 550 9.93 4.43 -12.88
C ALA A 550 8.55 3.75 -12.89
N SER A 551 7.95 3.65 -14.08
CA SER A 551 6.82 2.73 -14.30
C SER A 551 7.34 1.33 -14.61
N GLY A 552 6.49 0.34 -14.37
CA GLY A 552 6.72 -1.02 -14.82
C GLY A 552 6.52 -2.07 -13.74
N ILE A 553 7.18 -3.22 -13.94
CA ILE A 553 6.95 -4.44 -13.18
C ILE A 553 8.27 -4.98 -12.63
N PHE A 554 8.34 -5.16 -11.31
CA PHE A 554 9.56 -5.54 -10.61
C PHE A 554 9.33 -6.76 -9.73
N LEU A 555 9.93 -7.89 -10.11
CA LEU A 555 10.01 -9.06 -9.23
C LEU A 555 11.44 -9.18 -8.73
N TYR A 556 11.68 -8.88 -7.46
CA TYR A 556 13.03 -8.78 -6.90
C TYR A 556 13.27 -9.80 -5.79
N GLY A 557 14.13 -10.77 -6.08
CA GLY A 557 14.67 -11.74 -5.15
C GLY A 557 16.13 -11.43 -4.83
N LEU A 558 16.50 -11.33 -3.55
CA LEU A 558 17.91 -11.19 -3.17
C LEU A 558 18.71 -12.46 -3.52
N GLU A 559 18.07 -13.63 -3.53
CA GLU A 559 18.68 -14.88 -3.95
C GLU A 559 18.17 -15.29 -5.32
N SER A 560 16.85 -15.44 -5.47
CA SER A 560 16.26 -16.05 -6.67
C SER A 560 14.94 -15.44 -7.11
N ALA A 561 14.74 -15.40 -8.43
CA ALA A 561 13.46 -15.09 -9.07
C ALA A 561 13.13 -16.18 -10.10
N LYS A 562 12.12 -17.02 -9.83
CA LYS A 562 11.83 -18.18 -10.69
C LYS A 562 10.36 -18.43 -10.97
N ASN A 563 10.07 -18.99 -12.15
CA ASN A 563 8.72 -19.39 -12.57
C ASN A 563 7.68 -18.26 -12.49
N ASN A 564 8.09 -16.99 -12.54
CA ASN A 564 7.15 -15.88 -12.46
C ASN A 564 6.51 -15.63 -13.83
N TYR A 565 5.24 -15.20 -13.83
CA TYR A 565 4.46 -14.97 -15.02
C TYR A 565 3.93 -13.53 -15.06
N VAL A 566 4.32 -12.79 -16.08
CA VAL A 566 3.89 -11.43 -16.35
C VAL A 566 3.17 -11.39 -17.68
N ASP A 567 1.97 -10.80 -17.69
CA ASP A 567 1.12 -10.70 -18.87
C ASP A 567 0.53 -9.29 -18.98
N VAL A 568 1.01 -8.53 -19.95
CA VAL A 568 0.68 -7.12 -20.14
C VAL A 568 0.01 -6.97 -21.49
N SER A 569 -1.25 -6.54 -21.47
CA SER A 569 -2.06 -6.41 -22.68
C SER A 569 -2.81 -5.10 -22.74
N ASN A 570 -2.86 -4.48 -23.93
CA ASN A 570 -3.49 -3.17 -24.13
C ASN A 570 -2.92 -2.14 -23.13
N TYR A 571 -1.59 -1.95 -23.16
CA TYR A 571 -0.89 -1.10 -22.20
C TYR A 571 -0.24 0.10 -22.89
N TYR A 572 -0.36 1.28 -22.28
CA TYR A 572 0.30 2.50 -22.74
C TYR A 572 1.08 3.17 -21.61
N SER A 573 2.35 3.50 -21.86
CA SER A 573 3.18 4.27 -20.93
C SER A 573 3.75 5.51 -21.61
N THR A 574 3.69 6.65 -20.91
CA THR A 574 4.46 7.87 -21.21
C THR A 574 5.51 8.23 -20.14
N SER A 575 5.93 7.26 -19.35
CA SER A 575 6.87 7.47 -18.24
C SER A 575 8.29 7.72 -18.74
N GLN A 576 9.05 8.57 -18.02
CA GLN A 576 10.46 8.82 -18.37
C GLN A 576 11.28 7.53 -18.37
N VAL A 577 11.06 6.66 -17.38
CA VAL A 577 11.74 5.38 -17.26
C VAL A 577 10.71 4.27 -17.06
N ASP A 578 10.86 3.22 -17.87
CA ASP A 578 10.02 2.03 -17.92
C ASP A 578 10.91 0.79 -17.75
N ILE A 579 10.72 0.03 -16.67
CA ILE A 579 11.54 -1.15 -16.37
C ILE A 579 10.65 -2.35 -16.05
N TYR A 580 10.91 -3.46 -16.74
CA TYR A 580 10.20 -4.73 -16.58
C TYR A 580 11.22 -5.84 -16.40
N SER A 581 11.33 -6.39 -15.19
CA SER A 581 12.24 -7.51 -14.95
C SER A 581 11.94 -8.37 -13.73
N ALA A 582 12.27 -9.66 -13.84
CA ALA A 582 12.41 -10.56 -12.71
C ALA A 582 13.90 -10.75 -12.36
N ARG A 583 14.34 -10.08 -11.30
CA ARG A 583 15.73 -10.06 -10.86
C ARG A 583 15.91 -10.97 -9.64
N GLY A 584 16.72 -12.00 -9.78
CA GLY A 584 17.31 -12.75 -8.68
C GLY A 584 18.81 -12.54 -8.70
N GLU A 585 19.43 -11.94 -7.67
CA GLU A 585 20.86 -11.58 -7.75
C GLU A 585 21.74 -12.79 -8.06
N VAL A 586 21.39 -13.98 -7.55
CA VAL A 586 22.10 -15.24 -7.85
C VAL A 586 21.49 -15.94 -9.06
N GLU A 587 20.20 -16.31 -9.00
CA GLU A 587 19.53 -17.06 -10.06
C GLU A 587 18.23 -16.41 -10.53
N SER A 588 18.04 -16.32 -11.85
CA SER A 588 16.76 -15.92 -12.45
C SER A 588 16.37 -16.82 -13.60
N TYR A 589 15.32 -17.64 -13.43
CA TYR A 589 15.00 -18.66 -14.44
C TYR A 589 13.52 -18.98 -14.59
N LYS A 590 13.15 -19.48 -15.78
CA LYS A 590 11.77 -19.85 -16.13
C LYS A 590 10.76 -18.70 -15.94
N ASN A 591 11.23 -17.46 -15.95
CA ASN A 591 10.34 -16.30 -15.90
C ASN A 591 9.78 -16.04 -17.30
N THR A 592 8.48 -15.75 -17.38
CA THR A 592 7.79 -15.47 -18.63
C THR A 592 7.19 -14.08 -18.59
N PHE A 593 7.55 -13.24 -19.55
CA PHE A 593 7.00 -11.89 -19.73
C PHE A 593 6.36 -11.81 -21.10
N ASN A 594 5.05 -11.57 -21.13
CA ASN A 594 4.28 -11.42 -22.35
C ASN A 594 3.77 -9.99 -22.45
N PHE A 595 4.06 -9.33 -23.56
CA PHE A 595 3.53 -8.02 -23.91
C PHE A 595 2.74 -8.14 -25.22
N LYS A 596 1.49 -7.67 -25.20
CA LYS A 596 0.61 -7.69 -26.36
C LYS A 596 -0.11 -6.37 -26.56
N ASN A 597 -0.04 -5.80 -27.76
CA ASN A 597 -0.67 -4.52 -28.09
C ASN A 597 -0.26 -3.44 -27.07
N VAL A 598 1.04 -3.16 -27.03
CA VAL A 598 1.63 -2.21 -26.07
C VAL A 598 2.30 -1.05 -26.77
N LYS A 599 2.22 0.12 -26.17
CA LYS A 599 2.86 1.33 -26.66
C LYS A 599 3.69 1.98 -25.55
N PHE A 600 4.94 2.28 -25.87
CA PHE A 600 5.85 3.03 -25.01
C PHE A 600 6.28 4.29 -25.73
N ALA A 601 6.25 5.43 -25.05
CA ALA A 601 6.75 6.69 -25.59
C ALA A 601 7.28 7.53 -24.42
N SER A 602 8.24 8.43 -24.65
CA SER A 602 8.62 9.38 -23.61
C SER A 602 9.28 10.60 -24.21
N ASP A 603 8.64 11.76 -24.10
CA ASP A 603 9.17 13.04 -24.56
C ASP A 603 10.13 13.70 -23.53
N ALA A 604 10.47 13.00 -22.45
CA ALA A 604 11.41 13.47 -21.43
C ALA A 604 12.87 13.18 -21.86
N PRO A 605 13.85 14.03 -21.51
CA PRO A 605 15.25 13.75 -21.81
C PRO A 605 15.79 12.60 -20.94
N LYS A 606 16.78 11.86 -21.43
CA LYS A 606 17.40 10.70 -20.75
C LYS A 606 16.37 9.64 -20.36
N SER A 607 15.44 9.38 -21.26
CA SER A 607 14.40 8.38 -21.08
C SER A 607 14.94 6.96 -21.28
N GLY A 608 14.31 5.98 -20.64
CA GLY A 608 14.78 4.60 -20.64
C GLY A 608 13.65 3.57 -20.75
N LEU A 609 13.79 2.61 -21.65
CA LEU A 609 12.91 1.43 -21.75
C LEU A 609 13.73 0.14 -21.63
N TYR A 610 13.42 -0.65 -20.60
CA TYR A 610 14.13 -1.89 -20.28
C TYR A 610 13.13 -3.06 -20.19
N LEU A 611 13.08 -3.88 -21.23
CA LEU A 611 12.24 -5.09 -21.31
C LEU A 611 13.13 -6.33 -21.16
N ILE A 612 13.18 -6.91 -19.96
CA ILE A 612 14.16 -7.96 -19.61
C ILE A 612 13.50 -9.05 -18.77
N ALA A 613 13.22 -10.23 -19.33
CA ALA A 613 12.44 -11.25 -18.62
C ALA A 613 13.13 -11.82 -17.36
N GLY A 614 14.46 -11.97 -17.36
CA GLY A 614 15.19 -12.48 -16.19
C GLY A 614 16.56 -11.84 -15.99
N THR A 615 16.88 -11.39 -14.77
CA THR A 615 18.20 -10.82 -14.42
C THR A 615 18.84 -11.60 -13.28
N GLY A 616 20.08 -12.08 -13.44
CA GLY A 616 20.83 -12.76 -12.37
C GLY A 616 22.26 -13.13 -12.75
N LEU A 617 23.09 -13.56 -11.78
CA LEU A 617 24.41 -14.12 -12.08
C LEU A 617 24.31 -15.39 -12.94
N SER A 618 23.25 -16.17 -12.75
CA SER A 618 22.82 -17.22 -13.67
C SER A 618 21.39 -16.94 -14.13
N ALA A 619 21.20 -16.64 -15.41
CA ALA A 619 19.90 -16.32 -15.98
C ALA A 619 19.55 -17.26 -17.14
N TYR A 620 18.58 -18.16 -16.96
CA TYR A 620 18.31 -19.22 -17.94
C TYR A 620 16.84 -19.58 -18.11
N GLU A 621 16.49 -20.13 -19.27
CA GLU A 621 15.12 -20.55 -19.59
C GLU A 621 14.06 -19.43 -19.43
N ASN A 622 14.48 -18.15 -19.48
CA ASN A 622 13.56 -17.02 -19.43
C ASN A 622 12.96 -16.77 -20.82
N THR A 623 11.70 -16.35 -20.85
CA THR A 623 10.98 -16.04 -22.09
C THR A 623 10.46 -14.61 -22.08
N LEU A 624 10.91 -13.80 -23.03
CA LEU A 624 10.30 -12.50 -23.34
C LEU A 624 9.54 -12.62 -24.67
N SER A 625 8.25 -12.31 -24.65
CA SER A 625 7.37 -12.31 -25.82
C SER A 625 6.80 -10.92 -26.04
N LEU A 626 7.07 -10.33 -27.20
CA LEU A 626 6.58 -9.04 -27.64
C LEU A 626 5.70 -9.23 -28.88
N VAL A 627 4.44 -8.82 -28.82
CA VAL A 627 3.50 -8.93 -29.94
C VAL A 627 2.75 -7.62 -30.11
N ASP A 628 2.76 -7.04 -31.31
CA ASP A 628 2.09 -5.77 -31.60
C ASP A 628 2.62 -4.64 -30.68
N VAL A 629 3.88 -4.24 -30.88
CA VAL A 629 4.57 -3.23 -30.06
C VAL A 629 4.79 -1.95 -30.86
N SER A 630 4.54 -0.80 -30.23
CA SER A 630 4.83 0.52 -30.80
C SER A 630 5.76 1.33 -29.88
N LEU A 631 6.83 1.86 -30.46
CA LEU A 631 7.80 2.74 -29.79
C LEU A 631 7.66 4.17 -30.35
N GLY A 632 7.23 5.11 -29.49
CA GLY A 632 7.05 6.53 -29.79
C GLY A 632 8.31 7.37 -29.58
N GLU A 633 8.14 8.62 -29.13
CA GLU A 633 9.14 9.71 -29.15
C GLU A 633 10.41 9.49 -28.28
N TYR A 634 11.24 8.49 -28.52
CA TYR A 634 12.57 8.38 -27.92
C TYR A 634 13.64 9.04 -28.79
N ASN A 635 14.39 9.99 -28.24
CA ASN A 635 15.43 10.74 -28.94
C ASN A 635 16.83 10.42 -28.40
N GLN A 636 17.63 9.71 -29.21
CA GLN A 636 19.00 9.34 -28.83
C GLN A 636 19.91 10.53 -28.54
N LYS A 637 19.67 11.71 -29.15
CA LYS A 637 20.46 12.92 -28.88
C LYS A 637 20.29 13.42 -27.44
N ASP A 638 19.17 13.07 -26.81
CA ASP A 638 18.84 13.45 -25.45
C ASP A 638 19.34 12.42 -24.42
N GLY A 639 20.06 11.38 -24.88
CA GLY A 639 20.61 10.31 -24.05
C GLY A 639 19.62 9.19 -23.77
N ASP A 640 18.61 9.01 -24.62
CA ASP A 640 17.58 7.99 -24.44
C ASP A 640 18.08 6.57 -24.76
N GLU A 641 17.60 5.58 -24.01
CA GLU A 641 18.05 4.20 -24.09
C GLU A 641 16.89 3.20 -24.19
N ILE A 642 16.99 2.24 -25.11
CA ILE A 642 16.03 1.15 -25.28
C ILE A 642 16.76 -0.20 -25.34
N TYR A 643 16.50 -1.06 -24.35
CA TYR A 643 17.07 -2.40 -24.24
C TYR A 643 15.97 -3.46 -24.20
N ILE A 644 16.08 -4.43 -25.11
CA ILE A 644 15.16 -5.57 -25.21
C ILE A 644 15.99 -6.85 -25.13
N ALA A 645 15.79 -7.65 -24.08
CA ALA A 645 16.53 -8.89 -23.91
C ALA A 645 15.73 -9.98 -23.21
N ALA A 646 16.02 -11.24 -23.54
CA ALA A 646 15.42 -12.34 -22.81
C ALA A 646 16.00 -12.46 -21.39
N SER A 647 17.26 -12.08 -21.20
CA SER A 647 17.87 -12.04 -19.88
C SER A 647 18.92 -10.93 -19.71
N ALA A 648 19.45 -10.81 -18.50
CA ALA A 648 20.56 -9.92 -18.19
C ALA A 648 21.39 -10.39 -16.99
N ILE A 649 22.59 -9.81 -16.87
CA ILE A 649 23.48 -10.02 -15.73
C ILE A 649 23.57 -8.72 -14.93
N PRO A 650 23.39 -8.77 -13.59
CA PRO A 650 23.35 -7.57 -12.77
C PRO A 650 24.69 -6.82 -12.74
N ASN A 651 25.83 -7.56 -12.74
CA ASN A 651 27.18 -6.99 -12.61
C ASN A 651 28.07 -7.38 -13.79
N ALA A 652 28.70 -6.39 -14.43
CA ALA A 652 29.53 -6.60 -15.63
C ALA A 652 30.91 -7.28 -15.39
N GLN A 653 31.24 -7.65 -14.15
CA GLN A 653 32.59 -8.10 -13.77
C GLN A 653 32.72 -9.62 -13.56
N SER A 654 31.63 -10.39 -13.69
CA SER A 654 31.69 -11.83 -13.42
C SER A 654 31.94 -12.63 -14.70
N ASN A 655 33.18 -13.09 -14.89
CA ASN A 655 33.50 -14.16 -15.84
C ASN A 655 32.81 -15.50 -15.49
N LEU A 656 32.12 -15.58 -14.36
CA LEU A 656 31.31 -16.73 -13.93
C LEU A 656 29.82 -16.55 -14.27
N ALA A 657 29.42 -15.42 -14.86
CA ALA A 657 28.03 -15.19 -15.17
C ALA A 657 27.57 -16.05 -16.36
N LEU A 658 26.37 -16.62 -16.24
CA LEU A 658 25.78 -17.53 -17.22
C LEU A 658 24.47 -16.95 -17.74
N SER A 659 24.29 -16.99 -19.06
CA SER A 659 23.02 -16.70 -19.70
C SER A 659 22.78 -17.68 -20.85
N TYR A 660 21.83 -18.60 -20.67
CA TYR A 660 21.61 -19.69 -21.62
C TYR A 660 20.15 -20.13 -21.71
N LYS A 661 19.76 -20.76 -22.84
CA LYS A 661 18.40 -21.26 -23.09
C LYS A 661 17.29 -20.20 -22.98
N ASN A 662 17.63 -18.93 -23.06
CA ASN A 662 16.65 -17.85 -23.00
C ASN A 662 16.00 -17.65 -24.38
N THR A 663 14.72 -17.33 -24.40
CA THR A 663 13.95 -17.12 -25.64
C THR A 663 13.45 -15.68 -25.73
N LEU A 664 13.79 -15.01 -26.84
CA LEU A 664 13.20 -13.73 -27.23
C LEU A 664 12.28 -13.96 -28.44
N PHE A 665 10.99 -13.69 -28.28
CA PHE A 665 10.01 -13.71 -29.36
C PHE A 665 9.52 -12.31 -29.68
N ILE A 666 9.60 -11.91 -30.95
CA ILE A 666 9.05 -10.64 -31.45
C ILE A 666 8.12 -10.90 -32.63
N GLY A 667 6.82 -10.83 -32.39
CA GLY A 667 5.75 -11.16 -33.33
C GLY A 667 4.86 -9.96 -33.69
N GLY A 668 3.98 -10.14 -34.67
CA GLY A 668 2.98 -9.13 -35.01
C GLY A 668 3.53 -7.92 -35.75
N GLU A 669 2.96 -6.75 -35.48
CA GLU A 669 3.49 -5.45 -35.91
C GLU A 669 4.50 -4.90 -34.89
N PHE A 670 5.60 -4.33 -35.36
CA PHE A 670 6.61 -3.71 -34.50
C PHE A 670 6.98 -2.35 -35.11
N ASP A 671 6.35 -1.31 -34.58
CA ASP A 671 6.42 0.04 -35.14
C ASP A 671 7.39 0.91 -34.35
N LEU A 672 8.29 1.57 -35.07
CA LEU A 672 9.18 2.58 -34.50
C LEU A 672 8.83 3.93 -35.13
N GLN A 673 8.64 4.95 -34.28
CA GLN A 673 8.59 6.32 -34.74
C GLN A 673 9.93 6.70 -35.41
N LYS A 674 9.87 7.67 -36.33
CA LYS A 674 11.05 8.14 -37.05
C LYS A 674 12.14 8.60 -36.06
N ASP A 675 13.40 8.27 -36.37
CA ASP A 675 14.60 8.63 -35.61
C ASP A 675 14.74 7.95 -34.23
N VAL A 676 13.82 7.04 -33.88
CA VAL A 676 13.97 6.12 -32.75
C VAL A 676 14.89 4.97 -33.14
N SER A 677 15.83 4.61 -32.27
CA SER A 677 16.71 3.46 -32.49
C SER A 677 16.95 2.68 -31.20
N ILE A 678 16.90 1.35 -31.33
CA ILE A 678 17.03 0.40 -30.23
C ILE A 678 18.52 0.17 -29.93
N ASN A 679 18.93 0.31 -28.67
CA ASN A 679 20.32 0.13 -28.26
C ASN A 679 20.77 -1.33 -28.38
N ALA A 680 19.95 -2.27 -27.91
CA ALA A 680 20.24 -3.70 -28.08
C ALA A 680 18.99 -4.56 -28.18
N ILE A 681 19.07 -5.56 -29.06
CA ILE A 681 18.22 -6.76 -29.07
C ILE A 681 19.13 -7.94 -28.80
N SER A 682 18.99 -8.57 -27.64
CA SER A 682 20.00 -9.53 -27.21
C SER A 682 19.43 -10.72 -26.46
N GLY A 683 20.14 -11.85 -26.51
CA GLY A 683 19.89 -12.96 -25.59
C GLY A 683 20.17 -12.53 -24.15
N SER A 684 21.18 -11.68 -23.94
CA SER A 684 21.59 -11.14 -22.64
C SER A 684 22.01 -9.67 -22.73
N VAL A 685 21.83 -8.89 -21.66
CA VAL A 685 22.50 -7.58 -21.48
C VAL A 685 23.23 -7.54 -20.14
N ILE A 686 23.97 -6.46 -19.85
CA ILE A 686 24.64 -6.27 -18.56
C ILE A 686 24.18 -4.98 -17.88
N ARG A 687 24.25 -4.94 -16.55
CA ARG A 687 24.00 -3.75 -15.71
C ARG A 687 22.60 -3.17 -15.89
N VAL A 688 21.58 -3.97 -15.59
CA VAL A 688 20.18 -3.51 -15.57
C VAL A 688 19.98 -2.52 -14.41
N PRO A 689 19.35 -1.35 -14.64
CA PRO A 689 19.06 -0.41 -13.57
C PRO A 689 18.31 -1.10 -12.42
N PHE A 690 18.83 -0.90 -11.22
CA PHE A 690 18.04 -1.17 -10.04
C PHE A 690 17.07 -0.01 -9.84
N TRP A 691 15.79 -0.32 -9.66
CA TRP A 691 14.75 0.70 -9.60
C TRP A 691 14.90 1.67 -8.43
N GLN A 692 15.67 1.30 -7.38
CA GLN A 692 15.96 2.14 -6.22
C GLN A 692 17.27 2.95 -6.34
N SER A 693 18.01 2.87 -7.45
CA SER A 693 19.32 3.52 -7.55
C SER A 693 19.17 5.05 -7.63
N PRO A 694 19.54 5.81 -6.58
CA PRO A 694 19.37 7.28 -6.53
C PRO A 694 20.30 7.99 -7.52
N THR A 695 21.38 7.31 -7.92
CA THR A 695 22.35 7.78 -8.90
C THR A 695 21.90 7.35 -10.28
N GLY A 696 20.84 7.98 -10.79
CA GLY A 696 20.29 7.64 -12.08
C GLY A 696 21.27 7.87 -13.22
N VAL A 697 22.05 6.84 -13.52
CA VAL A 697 22.52 6.30 -14.81
C VAL A 697 23.05 4.90 -14.45
N SER A 698 22.26 3.85 -14.65
CA SER A 698 22.87 2.55 -14.86
C SER A 698 23.38 2.54 -16.30
N LEU A 699 24.67 2.32 -16.50
CA LEU A 699 25.24 2.01 -17.82
C LEU A 699 24.78 0.60 -18.22
N THR A 700 23.48 0.39 -18.42
CA THR A 700 23.05 -0.80 -19.16
C THR A 700 23.80 -0.79 -20.47
N SER A 701 24.30 -1.94 -20.85
CA SER A 701 25.10 -2.05 -22.05
C SER A 701 24.81 -3.38 -22.72
N PRO A 702 24.99 -3.46 -24.05
CA PRO A 702 25.04 -4.74 -24.72
C PRO A 702 26.06 -5.65 -24.01
N SER A 703 25.71 -6.91 -23.76
CA SER A 703 26.70 -7.86 -23.25
C SER A 703 27.76 -8.15 -24.32
N PRO A 704 29.00 -8.44 -23.92
CA PRO A 704 29.99 -8.97 -24.87
C PRO A 704 29.50 -10.30 -25.46
N SER A 705 29.92 -10.59 -26.70
CA SER A 705 29.78 -11.92 -27.28
C SER A 705 30.66 -12.88 -26.48
N LEU A 706 30.04 -13.74 -25.69
CA LEU A 706 30.70 -14.82 -24.95
C LEU A 706 29.83 -16.07 -25.05
N ALA A 707 30.45 -17.24 -25.26
CA ALA A 707 29.71 -18.49 -25.42
C ALA A 707 28.76 -18.75 -24.24
N GLN A 708 29.25 -18.58 -23.01
CA GLN A 708 28.46 -18.77 -21.78
C GLN A 708 27.28 -17.79 -21.59
N LEU A 709 27.20 -16.74 -22.41
CA LEU A 709 26.12 -15.75 -22.42
C LEU A 709 25.16 -15.91 -23.60
N SER A 710 25.39 -16.95 -24.41
CA SER A 710 24.75 -17.11 -25.71
C SER A 710 24.28 -18.55 -25.97
N GLU A 711 24.79 -19.53 -25.21
CA GLU A 711 24.48 -20.96 -25.34
C GLU A 711 22.97 -21.22 -25.33
N ASP A 712 22.46 -21.90 -26.35
CA ASP A 712 21.04 -22.21 -26.59
C ASP A 712 20.08 -21.00 -26.54
N ASN A 713 20.56 -19.75 -26.49
CA ASN A 713 19.69 -18.58 -26.54
C ASN A 713 19.06 -18.47 -27.94
N HIS A 714 17.75 -18.22 -28.00
CA HIS A 714 16.97 -18.31 -29.22
C HIS A 714 16.23 -17.01 -29.51
N LEU A 715 16.52 -16.40 -30.67
CA LEU A 715 15.71 -15.35 -31.25
C LEU A 715 14.66 -15.92 -32.22
N ILE A 716 13.39 -15.61 -31.98
CA ILE A 716 12.28 -15.93 -32.87
C ILE A 716 11.62 -14.62 -33.30
N THR A 717 11.59 -14.32 -34.59
CA THR A 717 11.02 -13.05 -35.07
C THR A 717 10.11 -13.22 -36.28
N GLU A 718 8.98 -12.53 -36.25
CA GLU A 718 8.13 -12.22 -37.40
C GLU A 718 8.39 -10.80 -37.90
N ALA A 719 8.71 -9.90 -36.97
CA ALA A 719 8.96 -8.50 -37.25
C ALA A 719 10.32 -8.29 -37.93
N LYS A 720 10.41 -7.20 -38.69
CA LYS A 720 11.66 -6.72 -39.28
C LYS A 720 12.20 -5.64 -38.37
N ILE A 721 13.35 -5.89 -37.76
CA ILE A 721 13.85 -5.06 -36.66
C ILE A 721 15.29 -4.64 -36.93
N GLU A 722 15.56 -3.37 -36.64
CA GLU A 722 16.87 -2.77 -36.73
C GLU A 722 17.28 -2.29 -35.33
N ALA A 723 18.50 -2.63 -34.92
CA ALA A 723 19.07 -2.21 -33.64
C ALA A 723 20.56 -1.88 -33.80
N ARG A 724 21.09 -1.08 -32.87
CA ARG A 724 22.52 -0.77 -32.83
C ARG A 724 23.34 -2.04 -32.64
N VAL A 725 22.89 -2.91 -31.73
CA VAL A 725 23.50 -4.22 -31.45
C VAL A 725 22.46 -5.32 -31.50
N VAL A 726 22.79 -6.41 -32.20
CA VAL A 726 22.08 -7.69 -32.12
C VAL A 726 23.08 -8.78 -31.81
N ASN A 727 22.95 -9.44 -30.66
CA ASN A 727 23.98 -10.36 -30.19
C ASN A 727 23.45 -11.42 -29.20
N ASN A 728 24.34 -12.32 -28.78
CA ASN A 728 24.15 -13.31 -27.73
C ASN A 728 23.01 -14.32 -28.00
N PHE A 729 22.79 -14.65 -29.27
CA PHE A 729 21.89 -15.73 -29.70
C PHE A 729 22.69 -16.87 -30.33
N GLU A 730 22.35 -18.11 -30.00
CA GLU A 730 22.86 -19.29 -30.71
C GLU A 730 21.91 -19.72 -31.85
N HIS A 731 20.60 -19.50 -31.68
CA HIS A 731 19.57 -20.00 -32.58
C HIS A 731 18.71 -18.88 -33.14
N PHE A 732 18.26 -19.07 -34.39
CA PHE A 732 17.44 -18.08 -35.09
C PHE A 732 16.24 -18.75 -35.77
N SER A 733 15.06 -18.19 -35.55
CA SER A 733 13.83 -18.62 -36.23
C SER A 733 13.05 -17.44 -36.78
N PHE A 734 12.59 -17.59 -38.02
CA PHE A 734 11.95 -16.52 -38.77
C PHE A 734 10.54 -16.92 -39.15
N ILE A 735 9.57 -16.04 -38.95
CA ILE A 735 8.18 -16.26 -39.35
C ILE A 735 7.92 -15.51 -40.65
N TYR A 736 7.75 -16.25 -41.73
CA TYR A 736 7.58 -15.69 -43.07
C TYR A 736 6.13 -15.30 -43.35
N LYS A 737 5.89 -14.00 -43.53
CA LYS A 737 4.62 -13.45 -44.03
C LYS A 737 4.58 -13.36 -45.56
N LYS A 738 5.52 -12.60 -46.14
CA LYS A 738 5.60 -12.34 -47.59
C LYS A 738 7.04 -12.01 -48.00
N LYS A 739 7.31 -12.06 -49.31
CA LYS A 739 8.62 -11.70 -49.85
C LYS A 739 8.88 -10.21 -49.65
N ASP A 740 10.07 -9.90 -49.14
CA ASP A 740 10.50 -8.54 -48.85
C ASP A 740 12.03 -8.49 -49.00
N LYS A 741 12.55 -7.32 -49.39
CA LYS A 741 13.98 -7.10 -49.61
C LYS A 741 14.74 -6.83 -48.31
N LYS A 742 14.07 -6.30 -47.28
CA LYS A 742 14.70 -6.04 -45.98
C LYS A 742 14.98 -7.35 -45.25
N SER A 743 16.08 -7.40 -44.52
CA SER A 743 16.37 -8.49 -43.58
C SER A 743 15.32 -8.56 -42.47
N PHE A 744 15.22 -9.70 -41.79
CA PHE A 744 14.41 -9.79 -40.57
C PHE A 744 15.08 -9.05 -39.43
N ILE A 745 16.40 -9.14 -39.33
CA ILE A 745 17.18 -8.47 -38.29
C ILE A 745 18.37 -7.76 -38.91
N THR A 746 18.59 -6.51 -38.49
CA THR A 746 19.74 -5.69 -38.91
C THR A 746 20.48 -5.17 -37.68
N SER A 747 21.79 -5.44 -37.60
CA SER A 747 22.72 -4.86 -36.62
C SER A 747 23.52 -3.73 -37.26
N LEU A 748 23.53 -2.55 -36.64
CA LEU A 748 24.13 -1.34 -37.23
C LEU A 748 25.58 -1.07 -36.82
N GLU A 749 25.97 -1.41 -35.59
CA GLU A 749 27.25 -0.98 -35.02
C GLU A 749 28.19 -2.13 -34.63
N PHE A 750 27.68 -3.36 -34.49
CA PHE A 750 28.45 -4.50 -34.03
C PHE A 750 28.20 -5.77 -34.86
N PRO A 751 29.20 -6.66 -34.99
CA PRO A 751 29.01 -7.96 -35.63
C PRO A 751 27.94 -8.80 -34.94
N ILE A 752 27.18 -9.58 -35.73
CA ILE A 752 26.26 -10.59 -35.19
C ILE A 752 27.04 -11.88 -34.92
N ASN A 753 26.89 -12.47 -33.73
CA ASN A 753 27.53 -13.73 -33.37
C ASN A 753 26.91 -14.93 -34.11
N LEU A 754 27.74 -15.90 -34.49
CA LEU A 754 27.36 -17.15 -35.14
C LEU A 754 27.91 -18.36 -34.37
N SER A 755 27.07 -19.36 -34.17
CA SER A 755 27.47 -20.69 -33.69
C SER A 755 27.51 -21.69 -34.84
N ARG A 756 28.49 -22.59 -34.82
CA ARG A 756 28.56 -23.75 -35.74
C ARG A 756 27.39 -24.71 -35.54
N ASN A 757 26.81 -24.72 -34.33
CA ASN A 757 25.69 -25.57 -33.94
C ASN A 757 24.33 -24.89 -34.09
N ALA A 758 24.26 -23.66 -34.63
CA ALA A 758 23.03 -22.90 -34.75
C ALA A 758 21.93 -23.64 -35.53
N ASP A 759 20.68 -23.60 -35.05
CA ASP A 759 19.49 -23.92 -35.84
C ASP A 759 18.97 -22.64 -36.50
N PHE A 760 18.90 -22.65 -37.82
CA PHE A 760 18.22 -21.63 -38.63
C PHE A 760 16.95 -22.23 -39.23
N SER A 761 15.82 -21.72 -38.77
CA SER A 761 14.51 -22.27 -39.10
C SER A 761 13.56 -21.22 -39.64
N LEU A 762 12.74 -21.62 -40.62
CA LEU A 762 11.71 -20.77 -41.22
C LEU A 762 10.34 -21.36 -40.93
N TYR A 763 9.52 -20.61 -40.22
CA TYR A 763 8.11 -20.92 -39.98
C TYR A 763 7.27 -20.21 -41.03
N VAL A 764 6.46 -20.96 -41.77
CA VAL A 764 5.55 -20.43 -42.78
C VAL A 764 4.15 -20.88 -42.42
N SER A 765 3.16 -19.99 -42.46
CA SER A 765 1.78 -20.41 -42.23
C SER A 765 1.42 -21.54 -43.18
N LYS A 766 0.74 -22.58 -42.68
CA LYS A 766 0.41 -23.79 -43.45
C LYS A 766 -0.40 -23.48 -44.73
N ASN A 767 -1.00 -22.29 -44.80
CA ASN A 767 -1.82 -21.84 -45.92
C ASN A 767 -1.06 -21.05 -47.00
N THR A 768 0.20 -20.65 -46.79
CA THR A 768 0.92 -19.72 -47.69
C THR A 768 1.84 -20.38 -48.72
N GLY A 769 1.96 -21.71 -48.71
CA GLY A 769 2.89 -22.44 -49.59
C GLY A 769 4.37 -22.18 -49.26
N LYS A 770 5.25 -23.09 -49.70
CA LYS A 770 6.70 -22.96 -49.46
C LYS A 770 7.27 -21.73 -50.19
N PRO A 771 7.99 -20.82 -49.52
CA PRO A 771 8.62 -19.67 -50.16
C PRO A 771 9.67 -20.09 -51.21
N LYS A 772 9.73 -19.36 -52.33
CA LYS A 772 10.71 -19.60 -53.41
C LYS A 772 11.81 -18.54 -53.42
N GLY A 773 13.06 -19.00 -53.56
CA GLY A 773 14.25 -18.17 -53.69
C GLY A 773 14.83 -17.69 -52.36
N LYS A 774 15.85 -16.83 -52.46
CA LYS A 774 16.60 -16.29 -51.32
C LYS A 774 15.75 -15.28 -50.52
N ILE A 775 15.78 -15.41 -49.20
CA ILE A 775 15.18 -14.52 -48.21
C ILE A 775 16.31 -13.91 -47.39
N ALA A 776 16.37 -12.59 -47.27
CA ALA A 776 17.34 -11.93 -46.39
C ALA A 776 16.96 -12.17 -44.93
N LEU A 777 17.85 -12.78 -44.14
CA LEU A 777 17.57 -13.16 -42.76
C LEU A 777 18.24 -12.19 -41.79
N LEU A 778 19.57 -12.15 -41.83
CA LEU A 778 20.43 -11.35 -40.97
C LEU A 778 21.25 -10.39 -41.83
N GLU A 779 21.31 -9.13 -41.42
CA GLU A 779 22.22 -8.13 -41.96
C GLU A 779 23.06 -7.53 -40.84
N SER A 780 24.36 -7.44 -41.05
CA SER A 780 25.27 -6.79 -40.11
C SER A 780 26.20 -5.84 -40.85
N LYS A 781 26.21 -4.57 -40.44
CA LYS A 781 27.05 -3.55 -41.08
C LYS A 781 28.54 -3.79 -40.84
N GLU A 782 28.87 -4.41 -39.71
CA GLU A 782 30.24 -4.76 -39.29
C GLU A 782 30.59 -6.25 -39.51
N GLY A 783 29.75 -7.01 -40.23
CA GLY A 783 30.00 -8.42 -40.52
C GLY A 783 29.59 -9.36 -39.37
N PHE A 784 30.24 -10.52 -39.26
CA PHE A 784 29.85 -11.56 -38.31
C PHE A 784 31.02 -11.93 -37.39
N ALA A 785 30.72 -12.43 -36.20
CA ALA A 785 31.70 -12.90 -35.23
C ALA A 785 31.39 -14.33 -34.79
N ASP A 786 32.35 -15.02 -34.18
CA ASP A 786 32.06 -16.26 -33.45
C ASP A 786 31.38 -15.98 -32.09
N MET A 787 31.09 -17.04 -31.35
CA MET A 787 30.41 -16.96 -30.05
C MET A 787 31.24 -16.25 -28.96
N ASP A 788 32.55 -16.12 -29.15
CA ASP A 788 33.47 -15.44 -28.23
C ASP A 788 33.83 -14.02 -28.72
N GLY A 789 33.14 -13.54 -29.77
CA GLY A 789 33.27 -12.17 -30.27
C GLY A 789 34.44 -11.93 -31.21
N ASN A 790 35.13 -12.97 -31.68
CA ASN A 790 36.18 -12.81 -32.67
C ASN A 790 35.55 -12.56 -34.04
N THR A 791 35.85 -11.42 -34.66
CA THR A 791 35.37 -11.08 -36.00
C THR A 791 35.83 -12.11 -37.02
N LEU A 792 34.89 -12.58 -37.84
CA LEU A 792 35.12 -13.56 -38.88
C LEU A 792 35.31 -12.88 -40.23
N ASN A 793 36.31 -13.31 -41.00
CA ASN A 793 36.45 -12.95 -42.40
C ASN A 793 35.44 -13.74 -43.28
N GLN A 794 35.31 -13.33 -44.55
CA GLN A 794 34.31 -13.94 -45.46
C GLN A 794 34.46 -15.46 -45.63
N ALA A 795 35.70 -15.98 -45.68
CA ALA A 795 35.95 -17.42 -45.81
C ALA A 795 35.55 -18.17 -44.55
N GLU A 796 35.79 -17.59 -43.38
CA GLU A 796 35.38 -18.15 -42.08
C GLU A 796 33.85 -18.15 -41.94
N VAL A 797 33.16 -17.07 -42.29
CA VAL A 797 31.69 -17.02 -42.29
C VAL A 797 31.10 -18.10 -43.21
N LEU A 798 31.68 -18.30 -44.39
CA LEU A 798 31.27 -19.37 -45.31
C LEU A 798 31.51 -20.77 -44.73
N ALA A 799 32.58 -20.97 -43.95
CA ALA A 799 32.82 -22.23 -43.24
C ALA A 799 31.75 -22.48 -42.17
N TYR A 800 31.42 -21.47 -41.36
CA TYR A 800 30.32 -21.54 -40.38
C TYR A 800 28.98 -21.88 -41.06
N ILE A 801 28.63 -21.18 -42.14
CA ILE A 801 27.43 -21.46 -42.94
C ILE A 801 27.43 -22.90 -43.47
N GLY A 802 28.58 -23.39 -43.93
CA GLY A 802 28.75 -24.76 -44.40
C GLY A 802 28.47 -25.81 -43.32
N GLU A 803 28.91 -25.55 -42.08
CA GLU A 803 28.66 -26.41 -40.91
C GLU A 803 27.20 -26.33 -40.46
N ILE A 804 26.63 -25.14 -40.34
CA ILE A 804 25.21 -24.92 -39.98
C ILE A 804 24.28 -25.66 -40.97
N ASN A 805 24.56 -25.56 -42.27
CA ASN A 805 23.78 -26.24 -43.31
C ASN A 805 23.77 -27.77 -43.15
N LYS A 806 24.86 -28.35 -42.61
CA LYS A 806 25.03 -29.78 -42.35
C LYS A 806 24.56 -30.20 -40.96
N SER A 807 24.47 -29.27 -40.01
CA SER A 807 24.06 -29.52 -38.62
C SER A 807 22.71 -30.24 -38.54
N THR A 808 22.58 -31.19 -37.61
CA THR A 808 21.30 -31.86 -37.31
C THR A 808 20.63 -31.28 -36.07
N ASN A 809 21.21 -30.22 -35.47
CA ASN A 809 20.67 -29.58 -34.29
C ASN A 809 19.26 -29.03 -34.57
N LYS A 810 18.41 -29.11 -33.56
CA LYS A 810 17.03 -28.62 -33.59
C LYS A 810 16.77 -27.89 -32.29
N ALA A 811 16.77 -26.56 -32.37
CA ALA A 811 16.41 -25.73 -31.24
C ALA A 811 14.99 -26.07 -30.78
N GLU A 812 14.84 -26.37 -29.50
CA GLU A 812 13.52 -26.56 -28.91
C GLU A 812 12.84 -25.20 -28.78
N VAL A 813 11.64 -25.09 -29.37
CA VAL A 813 10.76 -23.94 -29.16
C VAL A 813 9.65 -24.38 -28.24
N GLY A 814 9.67 -23.88 -27.01
CA GLY A 814 8.66 -24.10 -25.99
C GLY A 814 7.30 -23.44 -26.32
N LYS A 815 6.39 -23.43 -25.35
CA LYS A 815 5.14 -22.67 -25.47
C LYS A 815 5.44 -21.19 -25.28
N ILE A 816 5.08 -20.37 -26.27
CA ILE A 816 5.29 -18.92 -26.26
C ILE A 816 3.96 -18.25 -26.57
N SER A 817 3.58 -17.23 -25.79
CA SER A 817 2.34 -16.48 -26.06
C SER A 817 2.43 -15.80 -27.44
N GLY A 818 1.35 -15.84 -28.22
CA GLY A 818 1.34 -15.30 -29.59
C GLY A 818 2.01 -16.17 -30.67
N PHE A 819 2.83 -17.16 -30.32
CA PHE A 819 3.40 -18.12 -31.27
C PHE A 819 2.80 -19.52 -31.12
N LYS A 820 1.76 -19.80 -31.93
CA LYS A 820 1.13 -21.13 -32.03
C LYS A 820 1.83 -21.97 -33.09
N LYS A 821 2.90 -22.69 -32.69
CA LYS A 821 3.75 -23.51 -33.57
C LYS A 821 2.96 -24.45 -34.49
N GLU A 822 1.84 -24.98 -34.01
CA GLU A 822 0.93 -25.85 -34.75
C GLU A 822 0.32 -25.21 -36.00
N ASN A 823 0.28 -23.88 -36.08
CA ASN A 823 -0.24 -23.13 -37.24
C ASN A 823 0.79 -23.01 -38.38
N PHE A 824 2.05 -23.40 -38.13
CA PHE A 824 3.15 -23.20 -39.06
C PHE A 824 3.73 -24.53 -39.55
N ALA A 825 4.20 -24.52 -40.79
CA ALA A 825 5.16 -25.50 -41.30
C ALA A 825 6.57 -24.99 -41.00
N LYS A 826 7.39 -25.82 -40.34
CA LYS A 826 8.81 -25.54 -40.07
C LYS A 826 9.65 -26.06 -41.24
N TYR A 827 10.40 -25.19 -41.89
CA TYR A 827 11.38 -25.52 -42.92
C TYR A 827 12.79 -25.29 -42.40
N LYS A 828 13.71 -26.19 -42.75
CA LYS A 828 15.15 -25.94 -42.56
C LYS A 828 15.63 -24.99 -43.64
N LEU A 829 16.59 -24.12 -43.33
CA LEU A 829 17.13 -23.17 -44.29
C LEU A 829 18.45 -23.66 -44.91
N SER A 830 18.58 -23.43 -46.22
CA SER A 830 19.86 -23.43 -46.93
C SER A 830 20.45 -22.03 -46.84
N LEU A 831 21.50 -21.85 -46.04
CA LEU A 831 22.13 -20.56 -45.83
C LEU A 831 23.18 -20.25 -46.91
N SER A 832 23.29 -18.98 -47.29
CA SER A 832 24.31 -18.42 -48.18
C SER A 832 24.65 -16.98 -47.79
N LEU A 833 25.83 -16.49 -48.17
CA LEU A 833 26.33 -15.15 -47.85
C LEU A 833 26.25 -14.23 -49.08
N SER A 834 26.05 -12.93 -48.87
CA SER A 834 26.22 -11.90 -49.89
C SER A 834 27.68 -11.72 -50.31
N GLU A 835 27.90 -11.11 -51.48
CA GLU A 835 29.23 -10.83 -52.01
C GLU A 835 30.04 -9.89 -51.11
N ASP A 836 29.38 -8.90 -50.49
CA ASP A 836 29.99 -7.96 -49.54
C ASP A 836 30.19 -8.55 -48.13
N GLY A 837 29.75 -9.79 -47.90
CA GLY A 837 29.88 -10.47 -46.60
C GLY A 837 28.95 -9.98 -45.49
N LYS A 838 27.99 -9.09 -45.80
CA LYS A 838 27.15 -8.42 -44.78
C LYS A 838 25.76 -9.02 -44.56
N ILE A 839 25.27 -9.86 -45.48
CA ILE A 839 23.90 -10.40 -45.44
C ILE A 839 23.93 -11.92 -45.54
N ILE A 840 23.29 -12.59 -44.58
CA ILE A 840 22.99 -14.03 -44.65
C ILE A 840 21.59 -14.21 -45.23
N TYR A 841 21.53 -14.94 -46.35
CA TYR A 841 20.30 -15.35 -47.00
C TYR A 841 19.95 -16.79 -46.64
N GLY A 842 18.65 -17.08 -46.54
CA GLY A 842 18.12 -18.43 -46.45
C GLY A 842 17.20 -18.79 -47.61
N GLU A 843 17.26 -20.05 -48.04
CA GLU A 843 16.29 -20.65 -48.96
C GLU A 843 15.65 -21.89 -48.28
N ALA A 844 14.32 -21.95 -48.27
CA ALA A 844 13.59 -23.03 -47.59
C ALA A 844 13.90 -24.39 -48.24
N ARG A 845 14.25 -25.40 -47.44
CA ARG A 845 14.44 -26.80 -47.86
C ARG A 845 13.25 -27.67 -47.53
#